data_AF-A0A7C3DTA7-F1
#
_entry.id   AF-A0A7C3DTA7-F1
#
_cell.length_a   1.000
_cell.length_b   1.000
_cell.length_c   1.000
_cell.angle_alpha   90.00
_cell.angle_beta   90.00
_cell.angle_gamma   90.00
#
_symmetry.space_group_name_H-M   'P 1'
#
loop_
_entity.id
_entity.type
_entity.pdbx_description
1 polymer ?
#
loop_
_entity_poly.entity_id
_entity_poly.type
_entity_poly.pdbx_seq_one_letter_code
_entity_poly.pdbx_strand_id
1 'polypeptide(L)'
;LEREQSALRKLVNEEKWAEALAKGEALAKEFPDEIELARMLDYARSQQSILEHQRKLKDASNEVLKWLDKADYSKAMQAAEAALEKFPGNLELKQMLDEARAAQQEKERKEYLEKQIRSINEAMAREDQTAAIDLAKQTLAVVKHDTHIDGLLRDAERKRALRDQKRGDDQLKTVAMLLKDLKFEEASEALQAGEKTQIFNPSDPRVKELREALKEKRAPSDAVLGATIAAHFVPGQAQPVEASGTVAMPPSAVPAPPPAPPVTPPPPPVAPPQPEAKPPVKEEPKKEEKRKAKPAVEEPPARKEPPKKAAPVVEAPAGGATVIFEKPKEKEKEKEKKEKPAVDAAATAILEKPKEKEKEKEKKKEPAAEAAPSVTTILEKPKVKPPLEEKPAVQPAARVEPAIAEPRPAPYVAEEPRKSPALLYGGIAAGVLLAAVIGWYVMSGGASGPTAEQKQVYEQAQQLFTQGNKAAALAKYKEYVAFGVAGAEKTAAEGRISEIETAFQNEESAWSAARTAINNKDWLTAETKLREVISIGGKRLTEAESALETVGALKAGQDPATIERNRFQQATAEFRRGNYARAKSLFEEVIGMGGANKSAAEQQLQVIEARIREEDVFKQGMDLRAAGKNDEAVAKFEEVIRMNGAKKTDAQTQISTIRDAAAAAAALQRFNSEAQAALAQKNFRQVRSLIQQIQAVGGDPSDLTSRLNAAEKQEFDALAARYEQLRRADDDTGLRSLQREVQAIADGGGSQADAARTLATNQIPAAITEITRRKDEAGRAAAAAKEAADKQKFDEAVAAFNAGQKDPAALRGNVTSLFRAIATSNSNYRAQAQDYLSNQIPAAIAAARSCPNIVVASTGGGGGLSQTYSAGENVPTNRLDEKPAWVAPCNFPDNKGLVMMSVTIDESGNVIDVRPRSPSPEFEAAAAVIRTWKASPPPKFRGQPVKTTVSVDIRPPA
;
A
#
# COMPACT_ATOMS: atom_id res chain seq x y z
N LEU A 1 64.84 -17.91 -37.76
CA LEU A 1 63.63 -18.18 -36.96
C LEU A 1 63.68 -17.50 -35.58
N GLU A 2 64.54 -17.93 -34.64
CA GLU A 2 64.57 -17.41 -33.24
C GLU A 2 64.59 -15.88 -33.11
N ARG A 3 65.39 -15.17 -33.92
CA ARG A 3 65.46 -13.69 -33.93
C ARG A 3 64.12 -13.04 -34.29
N GLU A 4 63.33 -13.66 -35.16
CA GLU A 4 62.02 -13.15 -35.56
C GLU A 4 60.94 -13.53 -34.54
N GLN A 5 61.01 -14.72 -33.96
CA GLN A 5 60.17 -15.11 -32.81
C GLN A 5 60.40 -14.22 -31.60
N SER A 6 61.65 -13.81 -31.30
CA SER A 6 61.94 -12.90 -30.19
C SER A 6 61.41 -11.48 -30.45
N ALA A 7 61.44 -11.01 -31.70
CA ALA A 7 60.78 -9.77 -32.10
C ALA A 7 59.25 -9.86 -32.00
N LEU A 8 58.65 -11.00 -32.35
CA LEU A 8 57.21 -11.23 -32.19
C LEU A 8 56.80 -11.27 -30.71
N ARG A 9 57.53 -12.02 -29.86
CA ARG A 9 57.35 -12.03 -28.40
C ARG A 9 57.43 -10.62 -27.81
N LYS A 10 58.32 -9.78 -28.32
CA LYS A 10 58.41 -8.37 -27.92
C LYS A 10 57.16 -7.56 -28.31
N LEU A 11 56.62 -7.73 -29.52
CA LEU A 11 55.38 -7.04 -29.93
C LEU A 11 54.16 -7.50 -29.13
N VAL A 12 54.07 -8.79 -28.81
CA VAL A 12 53.07 -9.38 -27.90
C VAL A 12 53.18 -8.78 -26.49
N ASN A 13 54.39 -8.71 -25.94
CA ASN A 13 54.65 -8.12 -24.61
C ASN A 13 54.50 -6.58 -24.56
N GLU A 14 54.58 -5.90 -25.71
CA GLU A 14 54.31 -4.46 -25.85
C GLU A 14 52.82 -4.17 -26.17
N GLU A 15 51.95 -5.19 -26.11
CA GLU A 15 50.50 -5.11 -26.40
C GLU A 15 50.16 -4.59 -27.81
N LYS A 16 51.10 -4.72 -28.76
CA LYS A 16 50.94 -4.28 -30.16
C LYS A 16 50.31 -5.39 -31.00
N TRP A 17 49.11 -5.83 -30.60
CA TRP A 17 48.46 -7.02 -31.15
C TRP A 17 48.35 -7.01 -32.68
N ALA A 18 47.97 -5.89 -33.29
CA ALA A 18 47.86 -5.78 -34.75
C ALA A 18 49.21 -5.92 -35.48
N GLU A 19 50.30 -5.34 -34.93
CA GLU A 19 51.66 -5.51 -35.48
C GLU A 19 52.19 -6.92 -35.25
N ALA A 20 51.87 -7.52 -34.09
CA ALA A 20 52.20 -8.90 -33.76
C ALA A 20 51.50 -9.89 -34.69
N LEU A 21 50.20 -9.71 -34.99
CA LEU A 21 49.49 -10.56 -35.94
C LEU A 21 50.04 -10.41 -37.36
N ALA A 22 50.20 -9.19 -37.86
CA ALA A 22 50.74 -8.97 -39.20
C ALA A 22 52.12 -9.61 -39.39
N LYS A 23 53.00 -9.50 -38.38
CA LYS A 23 54.33 -10.12 -38.42
C LYS A 23 54.30 -11.64 -38.21
N GLY A 24 53.49 -12.11 -37.27
CA GLY A 24 53.36 -13.54 -36.97
C GLY A 24 52.72 -14.33 -38.11
N GLU A 25 51.71 -13.77 -38.79
CA GLU A 25 51.05 -14.41 -39.93
C GLU A 25 51.94 -14.49 -41.17
N ALA A 26 52.86 -13.52 -41.35
CA ALA A 26 53.91 -13.62 -42.35
C ALA A 26 54.88 -14.77 -42.01
N LEU A 27 55.34 -14.85 -40.76
CA LEU A 27 56.21 -15.93 -40.28
C LEU A 27 55.54 -17.31 -40.37
N ALA A 28 54.23 -17.41 -40.12
CA ALA A 28 53.50 -18.67 -40.14
C ALA A 28 53.30 -19.23 -41.55
N LYS A 29 53.44 -18.41 -42.60
CA LYS A 29 53.48 -18.87 -44.00
C LYS A 29 54.84 -19.47 -44.38
N GLU A 30 55.92 -18.97 -43.78
CA GLU A 30 57.28 -19.46 -44.00
C GLU A 30 57.61 -20.68 -43.12
N PHE A 31 57.00 -20.77 -41.93
CA PHE A 31 57.26 -21.80 -40.92
C PHE A 31 55.94 -22.38 -40.37
N PRO A 32 55.20 -23.18 -41.17
CA PRO A 32 53.86 -23.66 -40.80
C PRO A 32 53.84 -24.69 -39.65
N ASP A 33 54.94 -25.44 -39.47
CA ASP A 33 55.04 -26.50 -38.45
C ASP A 33 55.41 -25.99 -37.04
N GLU A 34 55.61 -24.68 -36.88
CA GLU A 34 56.11 -24.05 -35.64
C GLU A 34 55.00 -23.79 -34.62
N ILE A 35 54.82 -24.74 -33.70
CA ILE A 35 53.74 -24.75 -32.69
C ILE A 35 53.76 -23.50 -31.80
N GLU A 36 54.92 -23.00 -31.40
CA GLU A 36 55.03 -21.82 -30.54
C GLU A 36 54.58 -20.53 -31.24
N LEU A 37 54.80 -20.45 -32.57
CA LEU A 37 54.34 -19.34 -33.40
C LEU A 37 52.82 -19.34 -33.53
N ALA A 38 52.21 -20.50 -33.75
CA ALA A 38 50.75 -20.66 -33.78
C ALA A 38 50.10 -20.23 -32.45
N ARG A 39 50.64 -20.70 -31.32
CA ARG A 39 50.17 -20.32 -29.96
C ARG A 39 50.23 -18.81 -29.72
N MET A 40 51.33 -18.15 -30.12
CA MET A 40 51.47 -16.70 -29.98
C MET A 40 50.48 -15.92 -30.87
N LEU A 41 50.18 -16.42 -32.06
CA LEU A 41 49.17 -15.84 -32.94
C LEU A 41 47.76 -15.99 -32.37
N ASP A 42 47.39 -17.17 -31.88
CA ASP A 42 46.06 -17.40 -31.32
C ASP A 42 45.83 -16.60 -30.03
N TYR A 43 46.87 -16.48 -29.19
CA TYR A 43 46.84 -15.57 -28.04
C TYR A 43 46.66 -14.10 -28.47
N ALA A 44 47.44 -13.62 -29.45
CA ALA A 44 47.33 -12.25 -29.93
C ALA A 44 45.98 -11.95 -30.62
N ARG A 45 45.39 -12.92 -31.34
CA ARG A 45 44.03 -12.83 -31.91
C ARG A 45 42.98 -12.73 -30.82
N SER A 46 43.11 -13.55 -29.77
CA SER A 46 42.21 -13.50 -28.61
C SER A 46 42.27 -12.15 -27.90
N GLN A 47 43.47 -11.62 -27.62
CA GLN A 47 43.65 -10.31 -26.99
C GLN A 47 43.14 -9.16 -27.87
N GLN A 48 43.41 -9.18 -29.19
CA GLN A 48 42.85 -8.18 -30.10
C GLN A 48 41.32 -8.23 -30.13
N SER A 49 40.72 -9.43 -30.18
CA SER A 49 39.27 -9.60 -30.15
C SER A 49 38.66 -8.99 -28.88
N ILE A 50 39.26 -9.24 -27.72
CA ILE A 50 38.82 -8.69 -26.43
C ILE A 50 38.90 -7.15 -26.43
N LEU A 51 40.00 -6.56 -26.88
CA LEU A 51 40.18 -5.10 -26.92
C LEU A 51 39.26 -4.43 -27.95
N GLU A 52 39.06 -5.04 -29.12
CA GLU A 52 38.09 -4.54 -30.10
C GLU A 52 36.66 -4.62 -29.58
N HIS A 53 36.31 -5.69 -28.85
CA HIS A 53 35.00 -5.84 -28.23
C HIS A 53 34.77 -4.77 -27.15
N GLN A 54 35.74 -4.57 -26.23
CA GLN A 54 35.70 -3.51 -25.23
C GLN A 54 35.61 -2.12 -25.84
N ARG A 55 36.38 -1.84 -26.90
CA ARG A 55 36.34 -0.55 -27.60
C ARG A 55 34.97 -0.31 -28.24
N LYS A 56 34.45 -1.27 -29.01
CA LYS A 56 33.14 -1.13 -29.67
C LYS A 56 32.00 -1.01 -28.65
N LEU A 57 32.09 -1.68 -27.50
CA LEU A 57 31.18 -1.51 -26.37
C LEU A 57 31.25 -0.08 -25.80
N LYS A 58 32.45 0.42 -25.49
CA LYS A 58 32.66 1.79 -24.97
C LYS A 58 32.17 2.86 -25.94
N ASP A 59 32.44 2.69 -27.24
CA ASP A 59 31.96 3.60 -28.29
C ASP A 59 30.42 3.60 -28.36
N ALA A 60 29.77 2.45 -28.16
CA ALA A 60 28.31 2.34 -28.09
C ALA A 60 27.73 2.98 -26.81
N SER A 61 28.28 2.72 -25.63
CA SER A 61 27.86 3.36 -24.37
C SER A 61 27.97 4.88 -24.44
N ASN A 62 29.07 5.40 -25.01
CA ASN A 62 29.26 6.84 -25.24
C ASN A 62 28.19 7.44 -26.18
N GLU A 63 27.71 6.69 -27.16
CA GLU A 63 26.64 7.15 -28.06
C GLU A 63 25.29 7.23 -27.34
N VAL A 64 24.98 6.29 -26.45
CA VAL A 64 23.78 6.33 -25.61
C VAL A 64 23.83 7.52 -24.63
N LEU A 65 24.94 7.68 -23.90
CA LEU A 65 25.16 8.78 -22.97
C LEU A 65 25.02 10.16 -23.66
N LYS A 66 25.59 10.32 -24.85
CA LYS A 66 25.47 11.53 -25.68
C LYS A 66 24.03 11.93 -26.02
N TRP A 67 23.08 10.98 -26.06
CA TRP A 67 21.66 11.27 -26.29
C TRP A 67 20.89 11.47 -24.98
N LEU A 68 21.28 10.79 -23.89
CA LEU A 68 20.79 11.05 -22.53
C LEU A 68 21.14 12.48 -22.08
N ASP A 69 22.39 12.91 -22.23
CA ASP A 69 22.87 14.28 -21.93
C ASP A 69 22.09 15.38 -22.68
N LYS A 70 21.51 15.03 -23.85
CA LYS A 70 20.71 15.94 -24.68
C LYS A 70 19.21 15.89 -24.37
N ALA A 71 18.78 15.08 -23.40
CA ALA A 71 17.38 14.77 -23.12
C ALA A 71 16.58 14.30 -24.35
N ASP A 72 17.26 13.67 -25.31
CA ASP A 72 16.69 13.10 -26.54
C ASP A 72 16.49 11.60 -26.34
N TYR A 73 15.66 11.27 -25.34
CA TYR A 73 15.53 9.91 -24.81
C TYR A 73 15.06 8.89 -25.86
N SER A 74 14.31 9.32 -26.88
CA SER A 74 13.94 8.48 -28.02
C SER A 74 15.16 8.00 -28.81
N LYS A 75 16.15 8.88 -29.06
CA LYS A 75 17.42 8.50 -29.69
C LYS A 75 18.33 7.72 -28.75
N ALA A 76 18.30 8.01 -27.44
CA ALA A 76 19.03 7.21 -26.45
C ALA A 76 18.53 5.76 -26.41
N MET A 77 17.20 5.55 -26.40
CA MET A 77 16.59 4.22 -26.48
C MET A 77 16.99 3.49 -27.77
N GLN A 78 16.89 4.14 -28.94
CA GLN A 78 17.30 3.54 -30.22
C GLN A 78 18.79 3.17 -30.24
N ALA A 79 19.66 4.04 -29.73
CA ALA A 79 21.10 3.76 -29.63
C ALA A 79 21.38 2.58 -28.68
N ALA A 80 20.68 2.51 -27.54
CA ALA A 80 20.86 1.44 -26.55
C ALA A 80 20.30 0.09 -27.05
N GLU A 81 19.18 0.08 -27.75
CA GLU A 81 18.61 -1.12 -28.38
C GLU A 81 19.55 -1.63 -29.51
N ALA A 82 20.05 -0.74 -30.37
CA ALA A 82 21.04 -1.08 -31.41
C ALA A 82 22.42 -1.48 -30.85
N ALA A 83 22.75 -1.06 -29.63
CA ALA A 83 23.94 -1.51 -28.91
C ALA A 83 23.71 -2.90 -28.30
N LEU A 84 22.57 -3.16 -27.67
CA LEU A 84 22.20 -4.46 -27.11
C LEU A 84 22.04 -5.56 -28.17
N GLU A 85 21.67 -5.21 -29.40
CA GLU A 85 21.69 -6.14 -30.54
C GLU A 85 23.12 -6.65 -30.86
N LYS A 86 24.13 -5.77 -30.73
CA LYS A 86 25.55 -6.09 -30.95
C LYS A 86 26.25 -6.68 -29.72
N PHE A 87 25.73 -6.37 -28.53
CA PHE A 87 26.26 -6.77 -27.22
C PHE A 87 25.17 -7.41 -26.34
N PRO A 88 24.60 -8.55 -26.76
CA PRO A 88 23.52 -9.20 -26.02
C PRO A 88 24.00 -9.61 -24.62
N GLY A 89 23.20 -9.26 -23.61
CA GLY A 89 23.52 -9.56 -22.21
C GLY A 89 24.39 -8.52 -21.49
N ASN A 90 24.80 -7.42 -22.14
CA ASN A 90 25.49 -6.34 -21.44
C ASN A 90 24.53 -5.61 -20.47
N LEU A 91 24.88 -5.60 -19.17
CA LEU A 91 24.04 -5.03 -18.12
C LEU A 91 24.01 -3.49 -18.14
N GLU A 92 25.13 -2.85 -18.47
CA GLU A 92 25.28 -1.39 -18.49
C GLU A 92 24.41 -0.75 -19.57
N LEU A 93 24.46 -1.27 -20.80
CA LEU A 93 23.60 -0.83 -21.91
C LEU A 93 22.11 -1.08 -21.62
N LYS A 94 21.78 -2.15 -20.87
CA LYS A 94 20.41 -2.41 -20.42
C LYS A 94 19.95 -1.38 -19.38
N GLN A 95 20.80 -1.05 -18.41
CA GLN A 95 20.53 -0.01 -17.42
C GLN A 95 20.31 1.35 -18.09
N MET A 96 21.15 1.72 -19.07
CA MET A 96 20.98 2.96 -19.84
C MET A 96 19.69 2.97 -20.67
N LEU A 97 19.25 1.83 -21.21
CA LEU A 97 17.96 1.70 -21.90
C LEU A 97 16.77 1.88 -20.94
N ASP A 98 16.82 1.25 -19.77
CA ASP A 98 15.78 1.35 -18.76
C ASP A 98 15.72 2.78 -18.16
N GLU A 99 16.86 3.44 -17.98
CA GLU A 99 16.98 4.86 -17.62
C GLU A 99 16.38 5.78 -18.69
N ALA A 100 16.74 5.58 -19.97
CA ALA A 100 16.17 6.35 -21.08
C ALA A 100 14.64 6.20 -21.16
N ARG A 101 14.12 4.99 -20.92
CA ARG A 101 12.67 4.73 -20.88
C ARG A 101 12.00 5.43 -19.70
N ALA A 102 12.58 5.39 -18.51
CA ALA A 102 12.06 6.07 -17.33
C ALA A 102 12.02 7.60 -17.53
N ALA A 103 13.11 8.19 -18.06
CA ALA A 103 13.21 9.61 -18.34
C ALA A 103 12.24 10.06 -19.45
N GLN A 104 12.02 9.24 -20.48
CA GLN A 104 11.01 9.50 -21.51
C GLN A 104 9.58 9.48 -20.92
N GLN A 105 9.24 8.49 -20.09
CA GLN A 105 7.93 8.43 -19.43
C GLN A 105 7.71 9.63 -18.49
N GLU A 106 8.73 10.06 -17.77
CA GLU A 106 8.63 11.24 -16.89
C GLU A 106 8.43 12.53 -17.71
N LYS A 107 9.10 12.67 -18.85
CA LYS A 107 8.91 13.79 -19.80
C LYS A 107 7.49 13.81 -20.36
N GLU A 108 7.00 12.68 -20.86
CA GLU A 108 5.62 12.56 -21.38
C GLU A 108 4.57 12.85 -20.30
N ARG A 109 4.80 12.38 -19.06
CA ARG A 109 3.95 12.70 -17.91
C ARG A 109 3.93 14.20 -17.60
N LYS A 110 5.09 14.87 -17.61
CA LYS A 110 5.20 16.34 -17.42
C LYS A 110 4.47 17.10 -18.52
N GLU A 111 4.70 16.75 -19.79
CA GLU A 111 4.00 17.39 -20.92
C GLU A 111 2.48 17.17 -20.89
N TYR A 112 2.01 16.00 -20.45
CA TYR A 112 0.58 15.74 -20.26
C TYR A 112 0.02 16.60 -19.12
N LEU A 113 0.68 16.63 -17.96
CA LEU A 113 0.29 17.46 -16.82
C LEU A 113 0.23 18.94 -17.19
N GLU A 114 1.25 19.49 -17.84
CA GLU A 114 1.25 20.91 -18.27
C GLU A 114 0.08 21.25 -19.20
N LYS A 115 -0.27 20.35 -20.12
CA LYS A 115 -1.44 20.52 -21.00
C LYS A 115 -2.75 20.52 -20.19
N GLN A 116 -2.92 19.57 -19.25
CA GLN A 116 -4.11 19.51 -18.40
C GLN A 116 -4.21 20.71 -17.46
N ILE A 117 -3.12 21.10 -16.79
CA ILE A 117 -3.04 22.30 -15.94
C ILE A 117 -3.47 23.54 -16.72
N ARG A 118 -3.02 23.69 -17.97
CA ARG A 118 -3.43 24.80 -18.83
C ARG A 118 -4.94 24.77 -19.11
N SER A 119 -5.48 23.62 -19.52
CA SER A 119 -6.91 23.49 -19.81
C SER A 119 -7.81 23.64 -18.58
N ILE A 120 -7.39 23.19 -17.40
CA ILE A 120 -8.09 23.41 -16.12
C ILE A 120 -8.10 24.91 -15.78
N ASN A 121 -6.95 25.59 -15.92
CA ASN A 121 -6.85 27.03 -15.70
C ASN A 121 -7.67 27.85 -16.71
N GLU A 122 -7.75 27.42 -17.98
CA GLU A 122 -8.63 28.03 -18.98
C GLU A 122 -10.12 27.86 -18.63
N ALA A 123 -10.55 26.67 -18.19
CA ALA A 123 -11.93 26.44 -17.73
C ALA A 123 -12.25 27.32 -16.50
N MET A 124 -11.32 27.41 -15.55
CA MET A 124 -11.40 28.30 -14.38
C MET A 124 -11.47 29.79 -14.74
N ALA A 125 -10.79 30.22 -15.81
CA ALA A 125 -10.81 31.59 -16.32
C ALA A 125 -12.10 31.92 -17.08
N ARG A 126 -12.76 30.92 -17.67
CA ARG A 126 -14.07 31.05 -18.35
C ARG A 126 -15.29 30.94 -17.40
N GLU A 127 -15.04 30.87 -16.09
CA GLU A 127 -16.05 30.56 -15.05
C GLU A 127 -16.82 29.25 -15.28
N ASP A 128 -16.25 28.28 -16.00
CA ASP A 128 -16.79 26.94 -16.12
C ASP A 128 -16.17 26.04 -15.05
N GLN A 129 -16.66 26.18 -13.82
CA GLN A 129 -16.15 25.40 -12.70
C GLN A 129 -16.46 23.90 -12.85
N THR A 130 -17.51 23.52 -13.58
CA THR A 130 -17.86 22.11 -13.80
C THR A 130 -16.83 21.45 -14.70
N ALA A 131 -16.53 22.04 -15.87
CA ALA A 131 -15.48 21.54 -16.75
C ALA A 131 -14.11 21.50 -16.06
N ALA A 132 -13.78 22.49 -15.23
CA ALA A 132 -12.54 22.50 -14.45
C ALA A 132 -12.46 21.34 -13.43
N ILE A 133 -13.54 21.06 -12.71
CA ILE A 133 -13.64 19.96 -11.74
C ILE A 133 -13.51 18.61 -12.44
N ASP A 134 -14.24 18.40 -13.54
CA ASP A 134 -14.25 17.14 -14.27
C ASP A 134 -12.89 16.85 -14.91
N LEU A 135 -12.25 17.86 -15.51
CA LEU A 135 -10.92 17.74 -16.12
C LEU A 135 -9.82 17.50 -15.08
N ALA A 136 -9.91 18.13 -13.90
CA ALA A 136 -9.00 17.86 -12.78
C ALA A 136 -9.17 16.42 -12.25
N LYS A 137 -10.41 15.95 -12.08
CA LYS A 137 -10.70 14.55 -11.66
C LYS A 137 -10.24 13.53 -12.70
N GLN A 138 -10.44 13.81 -13.99
CA GLN A 138 -9.93 12.96 -15.08
C GLN A 138 -8.39 12.91 -15.06
N THR A 139 -7.72 14.04 -14.85
CA THR A 139 -6.25 14.12 -14.77
C THR A 139 -5.71 13.33 -13.58
N LEU A 140 -6.34 13.44 -12.40
CA LEU A 140 -5.98 12.68 -11.20
C LEU A 140 -6.22 11.17 -11.38
N ALA A 141 -7.26 10.75 -12.11
CA ALA A 141 -7.48 9.34 -12.42
C ALA A 141 -6.36 8.73 -13.29
N VAL A 142 -5.77 9.52 -14.19
CA VAL A 142 -4.64 9.08 -15.05
C VAL A 142 -3.31 9.14 -14.29
N VAL A 143 -3.05 10.20 -13.52
CA VAL A 143 -1.75 10.48 -12.88
C VAL A 143 -1.66 9.95 -11.44
N LYS A 144 -2.76 9.39 -10.91
CA LYS A 144 -3.00 8.90 -9.54
C LYS A 144 -2.96 9.96 -8.44
N HIS A 145 -1.96 10.84 -8.44
CA HIS A 145 -1.87 11.98 -7.52
C HIS A 145 -0.96 13.07 -8.09
N ASP A 146 -1.39 14.32 -7.98
CA ASP A 146 -0.59 15.50 -8.28
C ASP A 146 -1.06 16.67 -7.40
N THR A 147 -0.18 17.19 -6.54
CA THR A 147 -0.50 18.21 -5.55
C THR A 147 -0.99 19.53 -6.17
N HIS A 148 -0.57 19.85 -7.40
CA HIS A 148 -1.00 21.06 -8.09
C HIS A 148 -2.40 20.89 -8.67
N ILE A 149 -2.69 19.75 -9.30
CA ILE A 149 -4.06 19.41 -9.76
C ILE A 149 -5.04 19.33 -8.59
N ASP A 150 -4.65 18.73 -7.45
CA ASP A 150 -5.46 18.69 -6.22
C ASP A 150 -5.76 20.10 -5.67
N GLY A 151 -4.80 21.02 -5.77
CA GLY A 151 -5.01 22.43 -5.46
C GLY A 151 -6.06 23.08 -6.38
N LEU A 152 -5.89 22.93 -7.69
CA LEU A 152 -6.81 23.46 -8.70
C LEU A 152 -8.23 22.89 -8.55
N LEU A 153 -8.36 21.60 -8.23
CA LEU A 153 -9.65 20.95 -7.97
C LEU A 153 -10.36 21.60 -6.78
N ARG A 154 -9.68 21.75 -5.64
CA ARG A 154 -10.25 22.39 -4.44
C ARG A 154 -10.65 23.84 -4.67
N ASP A 155 -9.87 24.58 -5.45
CA ASP A 155 -10.21 25.96 -5.80
C ASP A 155 -11.39 26.03 -6.78
N ALA A 156 -11.53 25.08 -7.70
CA ALA A 156 -12.69 24.96 -8.59
C ALA A 156 -13.96 24.59 -7.82
N GLU A 157 -13.88 23.61 -6.91
CA GLU A 157 -14.99 23.22 -6.03
C GLU A 157 -15.40 24.38 -5.10
N ARG A 158 -14.45 25.13 -4.53
CA ARG A 158 -14.76 26.32 -3.71
C ARG A 158 -15.42 27.43 -4.53
N LYS A 159 -14.94 27.72 -5.73
CA LYS A 159 -15.56 28.72 -6.62
C LYS A 159 -16.96 28.31 -7.04
N ARG A 160 -17.19 27.02 -7.33
CA ARG A 160 -18.52 26.48 -7.63
C ARG A 160 -19.47 26.63 -6.43
N ALA A 161 -19.05 26.17 -5.25
CA ALA A 161 -19.85 26.28 -4.03
C ALA A 161 -20.23 27.74 -3.72
N LEU A 162 -19.31 28.69 -3.90
CA LEU A 162 -19.59 30.12 -3.73
C LEU A 162 -20.58 30.66 -4.78
N ARG A 163 -20.53 30.17 -6.03
CA ARG A 163 -21.48 30.55 -7.09
C ARG A 163 -22.87 30.00 -6.83
N ASP A 164 -22.95 28.75 -6.40
CA ASP A 164 -24.22 28.08 -6.08
C ASP A 164 -24.83 28.70 -4.82
N GLN A 165 -24.03 29.04 -3.79
CA GLN A 165 -24.46 29.82 -2.63
C GLN A 165 -25.03 31.19 -3.04
N LYS A 166 -24.32 31.98 -3.87
CA LYS A 166 -24.81 33.28 -4.34
C LYS A 166 -26.13 33.16 -5.10
N ARG A 167 -26.26 32.17 -5.98
CA ARG A 167 -27.52 31.86 -6.67
C ARG A 167 -28.64 31.53 -5.69
N GLY A 168 -28.33 30.81 -4.61
CA GLY A 168 -29.28 30.53 -3.53
C GLY A 168 -29.72 31.79 -2.81
N ASP A 169 -28.78 32.62 -2.39
CA ASP A 169 -29.08 33.88 -1.70
C ASP A 169 -29.90 34.85 -2.60
N ASP A 170 -29.58 34.95 -3.90
CA ASP A 170 -30.35 35.74 -4.87
C ASP A 170 -31.77 35.18 -5.09
N GLN A 171 -31.96 33.85 -5.13
CA GLN A 171 -33.27 33.23 -5.18
C GLN A 171 -34.08 33.45 -3.90
N LEU A 172 -33.47 33.29 -2.71
CA LEU A 172 -34.14 33.53 -1.44
C LEU A 172 -34.54 35.00 -1.28
N LYS A 173 -33.70 35.93 -1.73
CA LYS A 173 -34.04 37.36 -1.83
C LYS A 173 -35.21 37.60 -2.78
N THR A 174 -35.27 36.89 -3.92
CA THR A 174 -36.39 36.98 -4.86
C THR A 174 -37.69 36.48 -4.22
N VAL A 175 -37.68 35.33 -3.53
CA VAL A 175 -38.84 34.82 -2.78
C VAL A 175 -39.27 35.79 -1.67
N ALA A 176 -38.31 36.37 -0.93
CA ALA A 176 -38.60 37.35 0.12
C ALA A 176 -39.26 38.63 -0.41
N MET A 177 -38.81 39.13 -1.57
CA MET A 177 -39.45 40.28 -2.25
C MET A 177 -40.85 39.93 -2.75
N LEU A 178 -41.05 38.75 -3.38
CA LEU A 178 -42.37 38.33 -3.85
C LEU A 178 -43.38 38.17 -2.70
N LEU A 179 -42.97 37.64 -1.54
CA LEU A 179 -43.82 37.59 -0.35
C LEU A 179 -44.12 38.97 0.25
N LYS A 180 -43.15 39.90 0.22
CA LYS A 180 -43.36 41.29 0.65
C LYS A 180 -44.37 42.02 -0.25
N ASP A 181 -44.33 41.75 -1.55
CA ASP A 181 -45.27 42.28 -2.55
C ASP A 181 -46.61 41.51 -2.59
N LEU A 182 -46.85 40.62 -1.61
CA LEU A 182 -48.05 39.77 -1.46
C LEU A 182 -48.34 38.82 -2.63
N LYS A 183 -47.31 38.50 -3.42
CA LYS A 183 -47.36 37.60 -4.58
C LYS A 183 -47.09 36.14 -4.21
N PHE A 184 -47.99 35.58 -3.41
CA PHE A 184 -47.79 34.26 -2.78
C PHE A 184 -47.60 33.10 -3.75
N GLU A 185 -48.30 33.09 -4.90
CA GLU A 185 -48.17 32.02 -5.90
C GLU A 185 -46.81 32.08 -6.62
N GLU A 186 -46.38 33.27 -7.08
CA GLU A 186 -45.06 33.49 -7.68
C GLU A 186 -43.93 33.14 -6.69
N ALA A 187 -44.08 33.48 -5.40
CA ALA A 187 -43.14 33.12 -4.34
C ALA A 187 -43.08 31.60 -4.09
N SER A 188 -44.23 30.90 -4.20
CA SER A 188 -44.33 29.45 -4.01
C SER A 188 -43.61 28.71 -5.13
N GLU A 189 -43.85 29.11 -6.38
CA GLU A 189 -43.17 28.56 -7.55
C GLU A 189 -41.67 28.82 -7.51
N ALA A 190 -41.23 30.04 -7.16
CA ALA A 190 -39.81 30.37 -7.05
C ALA A 190 -39.10 29.56 -5.95
N LEU A 191 -39.74 29.34 -4.80
CA LEU A 191 -39.19 28.53 -3.71
C LEU A 191 -39.13 27.04 -4.09
N GLN A 192 -40.20 26.49 -4.68
CA GLN A 192 -40.22 25.11 -5.17
C GLN A 192 -39.21 24.87 -6.31
N ALA A 193 -39.01 25.84 -7.20
CA ALA A 193 -38.00 25.77 -8.26
C ALA A 193 -36.58 25.70 -7.68
N GLY A 194 -36.27 26.52 -6.68
CA GLY A 194 -35.00 26.50 -5.95
C GLY A 194 -34.76 25.18 -5.19
N GLU A 195 -35.79 24.63 -4.54
CA GLU A 195 -35.72 23.31 -3.89
C GLU A 195 -35.50 22.18 -4.90
N LYS A 196 -36.24 22.18 -6.02
CA LYS A 196 -36.11 21.18 -7.10
C LYS A 196 -34.73 21.21 -7.76
N THR A 197 -34.09 22.36 -7.79
CA THR A 197 -32.72 22.55 -8.32
C THR A 197 -31.64 22.42 -7.24
N GLN A 198 -32.02 22.21 -5.97
CA GLN A 198 -31.12 22.08 -4.80
C GLN A 198 -30.13 23.25 -4.62
N ILE A 199 -30.48 24.45 -5.09
CA ILE A 199 -29.58 25.61 -5.08
C ILE A 199 -29.37 26.16 -3.66
N PHE A 200 -30.31 25.93 -2.74
CA PHE A 200 -30.18 26.23 -1.31
C PHE A 200 -30.57 25.03 -0.44
N ASN A 201 -30.04 24.98 0.79
CA ASN A 201 -30.32 23.89 1.71
C ASN A 201 -31.78 23.97 2.23
N PRO A 202 -32.61 22.93 2.07
CA PRO A 202 -33.98 22.90 2.61
C PRO A 202 -34.10 23.10 4.13
N SER A 203 -33.00 22.95 4.87
CA SER A 203 -32.90 23.15 6.31
C SER A 203 -32.42 24.54 6.75
N ASP A 204 -32.04 25.42 5.81
CA ASP A 204 -31.64 26.81 6.08
C ASP A 204 -32.76 27.52 6.88
N PRO A 205 -32.45 28.19 8.02
CA PRO A 205 -33.44 28.93 8.80
C PRO A 205 -34.26 29.93 7.97
N ARG A 206 -33.62 30.59 6.98
CA ARG A 206 -34.28 31.55 6.09
C ARG A 206 -35.32 30.86 5.20
N VAL A 207 -35.01 29.66 4.69
CA VAL A 207 -35.95 28.83 3.91
C VAL A 207 -37.13 28.40 4.77
N LYS A 208 -36.90 28.00 6.03
CA LYS A 208 -37.98 27.62 6.96
C LYS A 208 -38.94 28.78 7.22
N GLU A 209 -38.43 29.97 7.52
CA GLU A 209 -39.29 31.13 7.76
C GLU A 209 -40.03 31.57 6.48
N LEU A 210 -39.39 31.53 5.31
CA LEU A 210 -40.06 31.83 4.04
C LEU A 210 -41.20 30.84 3.74
N ARG A 211 -41.04 29.54 4.06
CA ARG A 211 -42.14 28.56 3.97
C ARG A 211 -43.28 28.86 4.95
N GLU A 212 -42.98 29.28 6.17
CA GLU A 212 -44.00 29.62 7.17
C GLU A 212 -44.77 30.90 6.80
N ALA A 213 -44.06 31.94 6.37
CA ALA A 213 -44.67 33.17 5.85
C ALA A 213 -45.59 32.89 4.64
N LEU A 214 -45.19 31.97 3.77
CA LEU A 214 -45.99 31.55 2.61
C LEU A 214 -47.24 30.75 3.00
N LYS A 215 -47.14 29.84 3.99
CA LYS A 215 -48.31 29.12 4.55
C LYS A 215 -49.32 30.07 5.20
N GLU A 216 -48.84 31.06 5.94
CA GLU A 216 -49.68 32.04 6.63
C GLU A 216 -50.13 33.21 5.74
N LYS A 217 -49.71 33.24 4.47
CA LYS A 217 -49.96 34.34 3.51
C LYS A 217 -49.63 35.72 4.09
N ARG A 218 -48.45 35.82 4.74
CA ARG A 218 -47.91 37.05 5.34
C ARG A 218 -46.56 37.43 4.72
N ALA A 219 -46.15 38.68 4.91
CA ALA A 219 -44.78 39.08 4.63
C ALA A 219 -43.79 38.37 5.59
N PRO A 220 -42.56 38.04 5.15
CA PRO A 220 -41.51 37.55 6.04
C PRO A 220 -41.08 38.62 7.05
N SER A 221 -40.40 38.23 8.13
CA SER A 221 -39.95 39.21 9.13
C SER A 221 -38.91 40.17 8.55
N ASP A 222 -38.80 41.37 9.14
CA ASP A 222 -37.73 42.32 8.82
C ASP A 222 -36.33 41.73 9.10
N ALA A 223 -36.22 40.71 9.96
CA ALA A 223 -34.98 39.99 10.22
C ALA A 223 -34.57 39.09 9.04
N VAL A 224 -35.51 38.36 8.42
CA VAL A 224 -35.23 37.53 7.23
C VAL A 224 -35.16 38.34 5.93
N LEU A 225 -35.94 39.42 5.81
CA LEU A 225 -35.72 40.45 4.78
C LEU A 225 -34.31 41.04 4.91
N GLY A 226 -33.91 41.45 6.12
CA GLY A 226 -32.56 41.90 6.42
C GLY A 226 -31.50 40.86 6.07
N ALA A 227 -31.65 39.61 6.49
CA ALA A 227 -30.68 38.54 6.27
C ALA A 227 -30.58 38.05 4.81
N THR A 228 -31.64 38.16 4.01
CA THR A 228 -31.60 37.86 2.56
C THR A 228 -31.12 39.05 1.72
N ILE A 229 -31.29 40.29 2.21
CA ILE A 229 -30.81 41.50 1.51
C ILE A 229 -29.34 41.82 1.86
N ALA A 230 -28.90 41.60 3.10
CA ALA A 230 -27.57 41.96 3.60
C ALA A 230 -26.43 41.00 3.20
N ALA A 231 -26.76 39.84 2.60
CA ALA A 231 -25.79 38.78 2.25
C ALA A 231 -24.68 39.19 1.26
N HIS A 232 -24.72 40.42 0.71
CA HIS A 232 -23.75 40.92 -0.26
C HIS A 232 -22.47 41.54 0.34
N PHE A 233 -22.29 41.60 1.67
CA PHE A 233 -21.13 42.32 2.25
C PHE A 233 -20.52 41.78 3.57
N VAL A 234 -20.15 40.49 3.65
CA VAL A 234 -19.09 40.05 4.59
C VAL A 234 -18.26 38.89 4.01
N PRO A 235 -16.98 39.10 3.62
CA PRO A 235 -16.05 38.00 3.41
C PRO A 235 -15.29 37.70 4.71
N GLY A 236 -15.54 36.53 5.30
CA GLY A 236 -14.62 35.89 6.24
C GLY A 236 -14.87 36.12 7.75
N GLN A 237 -15.81 35.38 8.32
CA GLN A 237 -15.60 34.72 9.61
C GLN A 237 -16.13 33.29 9.56
N ALA A 238 -15.27 32.32 9.85
CA ALA A 238 -15.68 30.94 10.11
C ALA A 238 -16.14 30.84 11.58
N GLN A 239 -17.21 30.09 11.84
CA GLN A 239 -17.68 29.84 13.19
C GLN A 239 -16.68 28.93 13.94
N PRO A 240 -16.32 29.22 15.20
CA PRO A 240 -15.64 28.28 16.06
C PRO A 240 -16.63 27.26 16.63
N VAL A 241 -16.23 25.99 16.67
CA VAL A 241 -16.98 24.92 17.33
C VAL A 241 -16.85 25.01 18.84
N GLU A 242 -17.95 24.82 19.56
CA GLU A 242 -17.96 24.81 21.03
C GLU A 242 -17.35 23.53 21.60
N ALA A 243 -16.55 23.68 22.66
CA ALA A 243 -16.15 22.58 23.55
C ALA A 243 -16.16 23.07 25.00
N SER A 244 -17.17 22.66 25.77
CA SER A 244 -17.30 22.99 27.19
C SER A 244 -16.32 22.21 28.06
N GLY A 245 -15.67 22.88 29.01
CA GLY A 245 -14.74 22.25 29.96
C GLY A 245 -14.19 23.23 31.00
N THR A 246 -14.98 23.54 32.02
CA THR A 246 -14.65 24.48 33.10
C THR A 246 -13.84 23.86 34.24
N VAL A 247 -12.74 24.50 34.63
CA VAL A 247 -12.19 24.53 36.00
C VAL A 247 -11.71 25.97 36.28
N ALA A 248 -11.78 26.44 37.54
CA ALA A 248 -11.86 27.87 37.86
C ALA A 248 -10.71 28.44 38.71
N MET A 249 -10.35 29.71 38.41
CA MET A 249 -9.77 30.76 39.29
C MET A 249 -8.35 30.58 39.89
N PRO A 250 -7.66 31.68 40.32
CA PRO A 250 -7.94 33.12 40.15
C PRO A 250 -6.78 33.90 39.44
N PRO A 251 -7.00 35.16 38.99
CA PRO A 251 -5.94 35.98 38.39
C PRO A 251 -5.11 36.76 39.44
N SER A 252 -3.79 36.69 39.36
CA SER A 252 -2.90 37.62 40.06
C SER A 252 -2.72 38.91 39.25
N ALA A 253 -2.87 40.07 39.91
CA ALA A 253 -2.66 41.37 39.29
C ALA A 253 -1.16 41.68 39.10
N VAL A 254 -0.80 42.15 37.90
CA VAL A 254 0.46 42.83 37.59
C VAL A 254 0.12 44.05 36.72
N PRO A 255 0.65 45.25 36.99
CA PRO A 255 0.19 46.50 36.38
C PRO A 255 0.58 46.65 34.91
N ALA A 256 -0.24 47.40 34.17
CA ALA A 256 -0.03 47.68 32.76
C ALA A 256 1.21 48.57 32.50
N PRO A 257 1.99 48.30 31.44
CA PRO A 257 3.01 49.24 30.96
C PRO A 257 2.36 50.47 30.28
N PRO A 258 3.01 51.65 30.30
CA PRO A 258 2.46 52.89 29.75
C PRO A 258 2.36 52.87 28.20
N PRO A 259 1.49 53.70 27.61
CA PRO A 259 1.25 53.71 26.17
C PRO A 259 2.45 54.25 25.38
N ALA A 260 2.75 53.60 24.25
CA ALA A 260 3.75 54.05 23.29
C ALA A 260 3.27 55.29 22.51
N PRO A 261 4.18 56.22 22.12
CA PRO A 261 3.83 57.40 21.32
C PRO A 261 3.40 57.03 19.88
N PRO A 262 2.61 57.89 19.21
CA PRO A 262 2.05 57.59 17.90
C PRO A 262 3.13 57.54 16.81
N VAL A 263 3.15 56.44 16.06
CA VAL A 263 4.01 56.28 14.86
C VAL A 263 3.29 56.88 13.65
N THR A 264 3.92 57.86 13.01
CA THR A 264 3.47 58.41 11.73
C THR A 264 3.79 57.46 10.57
N PRO A 265 2.94 57.40 9.52
CA PRO A 265 3.22 56.55 8.35
C PRO A 265 4.37 57.13 7.51
N PRO A 266 5.19 56.28 6.87
CA PRO A 266 6.27 56.72 5.99
C PRO A 266 5.74 57.31 4.67
N PRO A 267 6.47 58.26 4.05
CA PRO A 267 6.09 58.84 2.76
C PRO A 267 6.29 57.84 1.59
N PRO A 268 5.58 58.03 0.46
CA PRO A 268 5.69 57.16 -0.71
C PRO A 268 7.06 57.26 -1.41
N PRO A 269 7.49 56.21 -2.13
CA PRO A 269 8.81 56.18 -2.77
C PRO A 269 8.91 57.15 -3.96
N VAL A 270 10.01 57.91 -3.98
CA VAL A 270 10.38 58.83 -5.06
C VAL A 270 10.87 58.04 -6.28
N ALA A 271 10.45 58.46 -7.49
CA ALA A 271 10.89 57.86 -8.75
C ALA A 271 12.38 58.17 -9.05
N PRO A 272 13.14 57.21 -9.63
CA PRO A 272 14.53 57.46 -10.02
C PRO A 272 14.63 58.42 -11.22
N PRO A 273 15.66 59.29 -11.28
CA PRO A 273 15.79 60.33 -12.29
C PRO A 273 16.25 59.82 -13.66
N GLN A 274 15.81 60.49 -14.73
CA GLN A 274 16.40 60.37 -16.07
C GLN A 274 17.73 61.14 -16.16
N PRO A 275 18.74 60.64 -16.89
CA PRO A 275 19.89 61.44 -17.32
C PRO A 275 19.60 62.15 -18.64
N GLU A 276 19.82 63.47 -18.70
CA GLU A 276 19.82 64.25 -19.94
C GLU A 276 21.14 64.13 -20.74
N ALA A 277 21.07 64.57 -21.99
CA ALA A 277 22.07 64.55 -23.07
C ALA A 277 23.28 65.50 -22.81
N LYS A 278 24.42 65.61 -23.55
CA LYS A 278 25.07 65.10 -24.82
C LYS A 278 26.47 65.82 -24.90
N PRO A 279 27.23 65.99 -26.02
CA PRO A 279 27.60 65.20 -27.24
C PRO A 279 29.18 65.07 -27.32
N PRO A 280 29.92 64.91 -28.47
CA PRO A 280 29.57 64.68 -29.89
C PRO A 280 30.32 63.60 -30.72
N VAL A 281 29.55 62.91 -31.58
CA VAL A 281 29.70 62.75 -33.06
C VAL A 281 31.09 62.48 -33.71
N LYS A 282 31.22 61.32 -34.40
CA LYS A 282 31.31 61.26 -35.88
C LYS A 282 31.13 59.85 -36.53
N GLU A 283 30.28 59.84 -37.56
CA GLU A 283 30.32 59.04 -38.82
C GLU A 283 30.18 57.49 -38.84
N GLU A 284 28.93 57.03 -39.10
CA GLU A 284 28.42 56.33 -40.33
C GLU A 284 29.31 55.41 -41.22
N PRO A 285 28.73 54.51 -42.08
CA PRO A 285 27.33 54.44 -42.54
C PRO A 285 26.64 53.04 -42.53
N LYS A 286 25.34 53.04 -42.88
CA LYS A 286 24.51 51.85 -43.20
C LYS A 286 23.52 52.19 -44.34
N LYS A 287 23.21 51.23 -45.24
CA LYS A 287 22.19 51.26 -46.32
C LYS A 287 21.64 49.82 -46.49
N GLU A 288 20.45 49.44 -47.01
CA GLU A 288 19.17 50.04 -47.49
C GLU A 288 18.15 48.86 -47.73
N GLU A 289 16.82 48.94 -47.94
CA GLU A 289 15.80 50.03 -47.92
C GLU A 289 14.39 49.50 -47.48
N LYS A 290 13.43 50.44 -47.40
CA LYS A 290 11.94 50.47 -47.36
C LYS A 290 11.14 49.32 -48.06
N ARG A 291 9.83 49.08 -47.75
CA ARG A 291 8.65 49.93 -48.16
C ARG A 291 7.35 49.72 -47.35
N LYS A 292 6.30 50.52 -47.66
CA LYS A 292 5.13 50.90 -46.81
C LYS A 292 3.73 50.49 -47.34
N ALA A 293 2.82 50.13 -46.42
CA ALA A 293 1.39 50.48 -46.20
C ALA A 293 0.28 50.62 -47.31
N LYS A 294 -0.83 49.85 -47.11
CA LYS A 294 -2.32 50.16 -47.14
C LYS A 294 -3.01 50.79 -48.40
N PRO A 295 -4.38 50.83 -48.60
CA PRO A 295 -5.55 50.41 -47.76
C PRO A 295 -6.83 49.73 -48.43
N ALA A 296 -7.72 49.13 -47.59
CA ALA A 296 -9.22 49.17 -47.51
C ALA A 296 -10.28 48.48 -48.47
N VAL A 297 -11.42 48.11 -47.81
CA VAL A 297 -12.87 47.87 -48.19
C VAL A 297 -13.37 46.57 -48.89
N GLU A 298 -14.24 45.77 -48.22
CA GLU A 298 -15.66 45.41 -48.54
C GLU A 298 -16.22 44.24 -47.68
N GLU A 299 -17.56 44.04 -47.64
CA GLU A 299 -18.32 43.15 -46.71
C GLU A 299 -19.07 41.98 -47.46
N PRO A 300 -20.03 41.19 -46.90
CA PRO A 300 -20.04 39.71 -46.98
C PRO A 300 -21.12 39.10 -47.92
N PRO A 301 -21.28 37.75 -48.07
CA PRO A 301 -22.20 37.01 -47.17
C PRO A 301 -22.02 35.46 -46.96
N ALA A 302 -22.38 35.01 -45.75
CA ALA A 302 -23.26 33.86 -45.38
C ALA A 302 -23.13 32.39 -45.94
N ARG A 303 -23.03 31.45 -44.97
CA ARG A 303 -23.86 30.20 -44.76
C ARG A 303 -23.52 28.87 -45.50
N LYS A 304 -23.24 27.79 -44.73
CA LYS A 304 -24.04 26.53 -44.59
C LYS A 304 -23.31 25.34 -43.89
N GLU A 305 -23.90 24.84 -42.80
CA GLU A 305 -23.93 23.41 -42.38
C GLU A 305 -24.91 22.61 -43.29
N PRO A 306 -25.09 21.25 -43.29
CA PRO A 306 -25.02 20.27 -42.17
C PRO A 306 -24.56 18.83 -42.63
N PRO A 307 -25.04 17.64 -42.13
CA PRO A 307 -25.75 17.24 -40.89
C PRO A 307 -25.20 15.97 -40.15
N LYS A 308 -25.76 15.69 -38.96
CA LYS A 308 -25.69 14.39 -38.24
C LYS A 308 -26.85 13.43 -38.61
N LYS A 309 -26.64 12.12 -38.48
CA LYS A 309 -27.60 10.99 -38.22
C LYS A 309 -26.75 9.71 -38.01
N ALA A 310 -27.17 8.61 -37.36
CA ALA A 310 -28.10 8.32 -36.26
C ALA A 310 -27.82 6.85 -35.83
N ALA A 311 -28.17 6.44 -34.60
CA ALA A 311 -27.99 5.05 -34.13
C ALA A 311 -29.01 4.07 -34.74
N PRO A 312 -28.77 2.75 -34.62
CA PRO A 312 -29.75 1.93 -33.90
C PRO A 312 -29.16 0.97 -32.86
N VAL A 313 -30.06 0.38 -32.09
CA VAL A 313 -29.87 -0.58 -30.98
C VAL A 313 -29.95 -2.03 -31.50
N VAL A 314 -29.37 -3.02 -30.78
CA VAL A 314 -29.95 -4.35 -30.42
C VAL A 314 -28.89 -5.42 -30.07
N GLU A 315 -29.13 -6.08 -28.92
CA GLU A 315 -28.69 -7.42 -28.44
C GLU A 315 -27.22 -7.90 -28.33
N ALA A 316 -26.98 -8.62 -27.23
CA ALA A 316 -25.90 -9.60 -27.06
C ALA A 316 -26.43 -11.01 -27.41
N PRO A 317 -25.55 -11.99 -27.68
CA PRO A 317 -25.40 -13.05 -26.67
C PRO A 317 -23.97 -13.56 -26.47
N ALA A 318 -23.83 -14.61 -25.66
CA ALA A 318 -22.59 -15.11 -25.09
C ALA A 318 -21.78 -16.07 -25.98
N GLY A 319 -20.49 -16.23 -25.62
CA GLY A 319 -19.88 -17.57 -25.55
C GLY A 319 -18.73 -17.90 -26.51
N GLY A 320 -17.59 -18.29 -25.94
CA GLY A 320 -16.84 -19.47 -26.44
C GLY A 320 -15.57 -19.27 -27.28
N ALA A 321 -14.48 -19.82 -26.74
CA ALA A 321 -13.55 -20.73 -27.44
C ALA A 321 -12.50 -20.24 -28.47
N THR A 322 -11.27 -20.06 -27.95
CA THR A 322 -10.01 -20.78 -28.31
C THR A 322 -9.34 -20.74 -29.72
N VAL A 323 -8.00 -20.57 -29.67
CA VAL A 323 -6.88 -20.97 -30.58
C VAL A 323 -6.70 -20.32 -31.97
N ILE A 324 -5.42 -20.18 -32.39
CA ILE A 324 -4.98 -20.38 -33.78
C ILE A 324 -4.57 -19.12 -34.57
N PHE A 325 -3.39 -18.51 -34.34
CA PHE A 325 -2.79 -17.61 -35.35
C PHE A 325 -1.54 -18.20 -36.02
N GLU A 326 -1.72 -18.66 -37.26
CA GLU A 326 -0.65 -19.06 -38.17
C GLU A 326 -0.07 -17.87 -38.97
N LYS A 327 1.06 -18.15 -39.63
CA LYS A 327 1.79 -17.30 -40.60
C LYS A 327 0.99 -17.15 -41.92
N PRO A 328 1.14 -16.04 -42.67
CA PRO A 328 2.06 -16.01 -43.82
C PRO A 328 2.78 -14.64 -43.97
N LYS A 329 3.98 -14.46 -44.56
CA LYS A 329 4.67 -14.94 -45.80
C LYS A 329 4.33 -14.14 -47.09
N GLU A 330 5.31 -13.31 -47.49
CA GLU A 330 5.74 -12.93 -48.86
C GLU A 330 4.84 -12.15 -49.87
N LYS A 331 5.41 -11.02 -50.33
CA LYS A 331 5.65 -10.61 -51.75
C LYS A 331 6.31 -9.22 -51.71
N GLU A 332 7.62 -9.05 -51.88
CA GLU A 332 8.43 -9.28 -53.09
C GLU A 332 7.99 -8.44 -54.30
N LYS A 333 8.81 -7.43 -54.65
CA LYS A 333 9.00 -7.02 -56.05
C LYS A 333 10.36 -6.36 -56.26
N GLU A 334 11.20 -7.11 -56.95
CA GLU A 334 12.53 -6.82 -57.45
C GLU A 334 12.53 -5.73 -58.54
N LYS A 335 13.63 -4.96 -58.64
CA LYS A 335 14.18 -4.55 -59.95
C LYS A 335 15.66 -4.19 -59.89
N GLU A 336 16.44 -5.00 -60.60
CA GLU A 336 17.89 -4.92 -60.78
C GLU A 336 18.30 -3.80 -61.75
N LYS A 337 19.45 -3.15 -61.52
CA LYS A 337 20.37 -2.78 -62.61
C LYS A 337 21.83 -2.66 -62.12
N LYS A 338 22.74 -3.36 -62.82
CA LYS A 338 24.19 -3.36 -62.60
C LYS A 338 24.86 -2.16 -63.30
N GLU A 339 25.95 -1.63 -62.73
CA GLU A 339 27.23 -1.39 -63.44
C GLU A 339 28.39 -0.99 -62.49
N LYS A 340 29.61 -1.31 -62.94
CA LYS A 340 30.98 -0.98 -62.46
C LYS A 340 31.84 -0.81 -63.75
N PRO A 341 33.10 -0.30 -63.79
CA PRO A 341 34.09 -0.09 -62.71
C PRO A 341 34.92 1.23 -62.84
N ALA A 342 36.17 1.21 -62.32
CA ALA A 342 37.33 2.11 -62.54
C ALA A 342 37.44 3.38 -61.66
N VAL A 343 38.28 3.38 -60.61
CA VAL A 343 39.68 3.87 -60.50
C VAL A 343 40.02 5.18 -61.24
N ASP A 344 40.46 6.18 -60.48
CA ASP A 344 41.72 6.88 -60.75
C ASP A 344 42.31 7.51 -59.46
N ALA A 345 43.60 7.85 -59.48
CA ALA A 345 44.37 8.28 -58.30
C ALA A 345 45.05 9.64 -58.49
N ALA A 346 45.16 10.43 -57.41
CA ALA A 346 46.15 11.50 -57.28
C ALA A 346 46.43 11.80 -55.80
N ALA A 347 47.69 12.08 -55.48
CA ALA A 347 48.18 12.29 -54.11
C ALA A 347 48.66 13.73 -53.90
N THR A 348 48.57 14.22 -52.67
CA THR A 348 49.56 15.17 -52.12
C THR A 348 49.74 14.93 -50.63
N ALA A 349 50.98 14.93 -50.15
CA ALA A 349 51.32 14.75 -48.75
C ALA A 349 52.40 15.77 -48.32
N ILE A 350 52.22 16.37 -47.15
CA ILE A 350 53.24 17.03 -46.31
C ILE A 350 52.76 16.74 -44.86
N LEU A 351 53.48 15.96 -44.04
CA LEU A 351 54.52 16.42 -43.09
C LEU A 351 54.06 17.66 -42.26
N GLU A 352 54.19 17.72 -40.93
CA GLU A 352 55.23 17.16 -40.06
C GLU A 352 54.71 16.59 -38.72
N LYS A 353 55.59 15.78 -38.12
CA LYS A 353 55.65 15.29 -36.73
C LYS A 353 56.85 16.04 -36.06
N PRO A 354 57.26 15.86 -34.77
CA PRO A 354 56.72 15.04 -33.68
C PRO A 354 56.91 15.69 -32.26
N LYS A 355 56.93 14.83 -31.21
CA LYS A 355 57.76 14.90 -29.97
C LYS A 355 57.33 15.86 -28.83
N GLU A 356 57.57 15.53 -27.54
CA GLU A 356 57.80 14.24 -26.85
C GLU A 356 57.72 14.47 -25.31
N LYS A 357 57.08 13.54 -24.56
CA LYS A 357 57.44 13.02 -23.19
C LYS A 357 57.66 14.05 -22.04
N GLU A 358 57.62 13.71 -20.74
CA GLU A 358 57.90 12.44 -20.07
C GLU A 358 57.28 12.34 -18.65
N LYS A 359 56.66 11.17 -18.31
CA LYS A 359 56.64 10.38 -17.04
C LYS A 359 56.46 11.09 -15.65
N GLU A 360 56.04 10.45 -14.53
CA GLU A 360 56.37 9.09 -14.05
C GLU A 360 55.36 8.45 -13.05
N LYS A 361 55.31 7.11 -13.15
CA LYS A 361 54.76 5.99 -12.35
C LYS A 361 54.61 6.14 -10.81
N GLU A 362 53.60 5.47 -10.24
CA GLU A 362 53.64 4.15 -9.54
C GLU A 362 52.21 3.74 -9.10
N LYS A 363 51.65 2.53 -9.36
CA LYS A 363 52.00 1.13 -9.04
C LYS A 363 51.47 0.66 -7.67
N LYS A 364 50.38 -0.14 -7.67
CA LYS A 364 50.08 -1.09 -6.57
C LYS A 364 49.41 -2.37 -7.10
N LYS A 365 49.67 -3.48 -6.41
CA LYS A 365 49.41 -4.86 -6.85
C LYS A 365 48.03 -5.38 -6.48
N GLU A 366 47.56 -6.30 -7.33
CA GLU A 366 46.54 -7.35 -7.08
C GLU A 366 47.13 -8.51 -6.22
N PRO A 367 46.33 -9.49 -5.74
CA PRO A 367 45.89 -10.59 -6.63
C PRO A 367 44.47 -11.18 -6.39
N ALA A 368 43.84 -11.58 -7.50
CA ALA A 368 43.22 -12.89 -7.81
C ALA A 368 43.32 -14.05 -6.77
N ALA A 369 42.41 -15.04 -6.73
CA ALA A 369 41.10 -15.27 -7.37
C ALA A 369 40.44 -16.57 -6.82
N GLU A 370 39.22 -16.87 -7.32
CA GLU A 370 38.77 -18.21 -7.80
C GLU A 370 37.66 -19.00 -7.06
N ALA A 371 36.59 -19.26 -7.84
CA ALA A 371 35.63 -20.37 -7.87
C ALA A 371 34.67 -20.74 -6.71
N ALA A 372 33.50 -21.25 -7.14
CA ALA A 372 32.41 -21.89 -6.40
C ALA A 372 32.08 -23.24 -7.11
N PRO A 373 30.95 -23.93 -6.83
CA PRO A 373 30.31 -24.29 -5.55
C PRO A 373 30.24 -25.84 -5.37
N SER A 374 29.79 -26.34 -4.21
CA SER A 374 29.27 -27.72 -4.06
C SER A 374 28.33 -27.90 -2.87
N VAL A 375 27.47 -28.93 -2.96
CA VAL A 375 26.27 -29.15 -2.13
C VAL A 375 26.49 -30.25 -1.08
N THR A 376 25.95 -30.02 0.13
CA THR A 376 25.45 -30.97 1.17
C THR A 376 25.93 -32.43 1.20
N THR A 377 26.48 -32.90 2.34
CA THR A 377 25.99 -34.09 3.13
C THR A 377 26.77 -34.31 4.45
N ILE A 378 26.09 -34.06 5.59
CA ILE A 378 25.87 -34.88 6.82
C ILE A 378 27.02 -35.72 7.46
N LEU A 379 27.28 -35.47 8.77
CA LEU A 379 27.97 -36.27 9.84
C LEU A 379 29.42 -36.76 9.53
N GLU A 380 30.34 -36.96 10.47
CA GLU A 380 30.25 -37.43 11.88
C GLU A 380 31.47 -36.95 12.73
N LYS A 381 31.40 -37.05 14.07
CA LYS A 381 32.52 -36.81 15.02
C LYS A 381 32.92 -38.15 15.66
N PRO A 382 34.23 -38.44 15.93
CA PRO A 382 34.76 -38.08 17.26
C PRO A 382 36.28 -37.81 17.39
N LYS A 383 36.60 -36.75 18.15
CA LYS A 383 37.43 -36.74 19.39
C LYS A 383 38.65 -37.68 19.50
N VAL A 384 39.85 -37.11 19.67
CA VAL A 384 40.81 -37.32 20.80
C VAL A 384 41.90 -36.21 20.74
N LYS A 385 42.58 -35.94 21.87
CA LYS A 385 43.52 -34.81 22.10
C LYS A 385 44.75 -35.31 22.90
N PRO A 386 45.77 -34.46 23.14
CA PRO A 386 47.15 -34.49 22.60
C PRO A 386 48.11 -35.39 23.43
N PRO A 387 49.46 -35.35 23.26
CA PRO A 387 50.26 -34.35 24.00
C PRO A 387 51.68 -33.97 23.45
N LEU A 388 52.30 -33.03 24.17
CA LEU A 388 53.74 -32.82 24.45
C LEU A 388 54.68 -31.99 23.53
N GLU A 389 55.38 -31.11 24.26
CA GLU A 389 56.52 -30.26 23.94
C GLU A 389 57.81 -31.05 23.63
N GLU A 390 58.77 -30.44 22.92
CA GLU A 390 60.15 -30.30 23.44
C GLU A 390 61.04 -29.28 22.66
N LYS A 391 61.97 -28.70 23.39
CA LYS A 391 63.14 -27.85 23.04
C LYS A 391 64.20 -28.16 24.13
N PRO A 392 65.50 -27.77 24.05
CA PRO A 392 66.32 -27.19 22.96
C PRO A 392 67.72 -27.90 22.80
N ALA A 393 68.65 -27.40 21.96
CA ALA A 393 70.11 -27.21 22.29
C ALA A 393 71.07 -26.77 21.12
N VAL A 394 71.80 -25.66 21.34
CA VAL A 394 73.27 -25.42 21.13
C VAL A 394 73.96 -25.54 19.73
N GLN A 395 74.25 -24.39 19.10
CA GLN A 395 75.57 -23.74 18.75
C GLN A 395 76.90 -24.55 18.52
N PRO A 396 78.02 -23.95 18.01
CA PRO A 396 78.25 -22.86 17.02
C PRO A 396 79.47 -23.09 16.05
N ALA A 397 79.73 -22.17 15.08
CA ALA A 397 81.05 -21.95 14.44
C ALA A 397 81.16 -20.53 13.80
N ALA A 398 82.39 -20.02 13.57
CA ALA A 398 82.68 -18.60 13.27
C ALA A 398 83.48 -18.36 11.95
N ARG A 399 83.75 -17.08 11.57
CA ARG A 399 85.14 -16.49 11.44
C ARG A 399 85.32 -15.27 10.49
N VAL A 400 85.69 -14.11 11.10
CA VAL A 400 86.66 -13.03 10.68
C VAL A 400 86.38 -12.02 9.54
N GLU A 401 86.51 -10.73 9.90
CA GLU A 401 87.02 -9.58 9.12
C GLU A 401 88.43 -9.17 9.59
N PRO A 402 89.26 -8.44 8.81
CA PRO A 402 90.49 -7.78 9.27
C PRO A 402 90.38 -6.23 9.39
N ALA A 403 91.24 -5.61 10.20
CA ALA A 403 91.19 -4.18 10.57
C ALA A 403 92.56 -3.44 10.49
N ILE A 404 92.52 -2.11 10.32
CA ILE A 404 93.63 -1.12 10.44
C ILE A 404 92.98 0.29 10.65
N ALA A 405 93.48 1.29 11.40
CA ALA A 405 94.21 1.41 12.68
C ALA A 405 94.19 2.90 13.15
N GLU A 406 94.51 3.20 14.42
CA GLU A 406 94.63 4.57 14.98
C GLU A 406 96.09 5.00 15.24
N PRO A 407 96.35 6.27 15.62
CA PRO A 407 97.03 6.48 16.92
C PRO A 407 96.48 7.62 17.82
N ARG A 408 96.94 7.59 19.09
CA ARG A 408 96.38 8.25 20.30
C ARG A 408 96.94 9.66 20.65
N PRO A 409 96.29 10.40 21.59
CA PRO A 409 96.83 11.60 22.26
C PRO A 409 97.38 11.36 23.69
N ALA A 410 98.11 12.33 24.25
CA ALA A 410 98.58 12.44 25.66
C ALA A 410 99.02 13.91 25.98
N PRO A 411 99.39 14.31 27.23
CA PRO A 411 98.52 14.45 28.41
C PRO A 411 98.69 15.77 29.25
N TYR A 412 97.70 16.06 30.12
CA TYR A 412 97.69 16.80 31.43
C TYR A 412 98.76 17.87 31.82
N VAL A 413 98.30 19.07 32.23
CA VAL A 413 98.72 19.86 33.45
C VAL A 413 97.50 20.71 33.93
N ALA A 414 97.45 21.10 35.22
CA ALA A 414 96.32 21.80 35.88
C ALA A 414 96.68 23.20 36.45
N GLU A 415 95.68 24.07 36.70
CA GLU A 415 95.56 24.99 37.85
C GLU A 415 94.23 25.80 37.86
N GLU A 416 93.74 26.21 39.04
CA GLU A 416 92.59 27.14 39.26
C GLU A 416 93.10 28.55 39.70
N PRO A 417 92.29 29.53 40.20
CA PRO A 417 90.85 29.85 40.02
C PRO A 417 90.58 31.35 39.65
N ARG A 418 89.35 31.72 39.23
CA ARG A 418 88.52 32.86 39.75
C ARG A 418 87.31 33.28 38.86
N LYS A 419 86.12 33.31 39.49
CA LYS A 419 84.97 34.26 39.31
C LYS A 419 84.23 34.37 37.95
N SER A 420 83.16 33.57 37.80
CA SER A 420 81.71 33.95 37.58
C SER A 420 81.28 35.14 36.66
N PRO A 421 80.07 35.14 36.04
CA PRO A 421 79.03 34.08 35.92
C PRO A 421 78.37 33.92 34.51
N ALA A 422 77.43 32.96 34.43
CA ALA A 422 76.17 32.94 33.64
C ALA A 422 76.03 31.96 32.45
N LEU A 423 74.77 31.50 32.30
CA LEU A 423 74.15 30.67 31.26
C LEU A 423 74.54 29.18 31.20
N LEU A 424 73.78 28.38 31.96
CA LEU A 424 73.65 26.94 31.77
C LEU A 424 73.12 26.62 30.37
N TYR A 425 73.84 25.77 29.63
CA TYR A 425 73.23 24.81 28.72
C TYR A 425 73.19 23.45 29.42
N GLY A 426 71.99 22.91 29.60
CA GLY A 426 71.75 21.57 30.13
C GLY A 426 70.25 21.28 30.17
N GLY A 427 69.77 20.09 29.81
CA GLY A 427 70.48 18.96 29.21
C GLY A 427 69.49 17.93 28.65
N ILE A 428 69.88 17.22 27.60
CA ILE A 428 69.05 16.18 26.96
C ILE A 428 69.24 14.86 27.71
N ALA A 429 68.33 14.50 28.63
CA ALA A 429 68.25 13.16 29.23
C ALA A 429 66.97 12.90 30.06
N ALA A 430 65.83 12.59 29.43
CA ALA A 430 64.63 12.07 30.13
C ALA A 430 63.66 11.32 29.21
N GLY A 431 64.11 10.25 28.54
CA GLY A 431 63.34 9.57 27.48
C GLY A 431 62.90 8.11 27.71
N VAL A 432 63.31 7.45 28.81
CA VAL A 432 63.26 5.96 28.89
C VAL A 432 62.59 5.39 30.16
N LEU A 433 62.19 6.23 31.14
CA LEU A 433 61.69 5.76 32.44
C LEU A 433 60.16 5.80 32.64
N LEU A 434 59.36 5.55 31.59
CA LEU A 434 57.89 5.47 31.69
C LEU A 434 57.29 4.06 31.51
N ALA A 435 58.07 3.09 31.03
CA ALA A 435 57.59 1.70 30.87
C ALA A 435 57.50 0.90 32.19
N ALA A 436 58.24 1.30 33.23
CA ALA A 436 58.41 0.51 34.46
C ALA A 436 57.38 0.77 35.57
N VAL A 437 56.62 1.87 35.51
CA VAL A 437 55.68 2.27 36.58
C VAL A 437 54.28 1.66 36.40
N ILE A 438 53.95 1.18 35.20
CA ILE A 438 52.63 0.65 34.83
C ILE A 438 52.29 -0.65 35.61
N GLY A 439 53.29 -1.39 36.08
CA GLY A 439 53.10 -2.69 36.75
C GLY A 439 52.53 -2.63 38.18
N TRP A 440 52.50 -1.47 38.85
CA TRP A 440 52.13 -1.39 40.27
C TRP A 440 50.77 -0.74 40.55
N TYR A 441 50.21 0.03 39.59
CA TYR A 441 49.02 0.87 39.83
C TYR A 441 47.71 0.28 39.26
N VAL A 442 47.45 -1.01 39.50
CA VAL A 442 46.17 -1.66 39.18
C VAL A 442 45.60 -2.40 40.41
N MET A 443 45.52 -1.70 41.55
CA MET A 443 44.68 -2.08 42.72
C MET A 443 44.30 -0.85 43.57
N SER A 444 43.49 0.07 43.05
CA SER A 444 42.53 0.89 43.85
C SER A 444 41.80 1.94 42.99
N GLY A 445 40.48 2.08 43.22
CA GLY A 445 39.71 3.26 42.82
C GLY A 445 39.24 3.30 41.35
N GLY A 446 37.92 3.35 41.14
CA GLY A 446 37.34 3.41 39.81
C GLY A 446 37.44 4.78 39.15
N ALA A 447 38.32 4.91 38.16
CA ALA A 447 38.14 5.82 37.03
C ALA A 447 38.40 5.00 35.76
N SER A 448 37.44 4.95 34.84
CA SER A 448 37.62 4.31 33.54
C SER A 448 38.74 5.01 32.78
N GLY A 449 39.86 4.30 32.56
CA GLY A 449 41.01 4.84 31.83
C GLY A 449 40.67 5.23 30.39
N PRO A 450 41.50 6.05 29.73
CA PRO A 450 41.19 6.59 28.42
C PRO A 450 40.94 5.51 27.38
N THR A 451 39.90 5.72 26.56
CA THR A 451 39.50 4.81 25.48
C THR A 451 40.59 4.72 24.41
N ALA A 452 40.52 3.69 23.56
CA ALA A 452 41.48 3.51 22.47
C ALA A 452 41.55 4.75 21.53
N GLU A 453 40.40 5.37 21.28
CA GLU A 453 40.28 6.60 20.48
C GLU A 453 40.90 7.81 21.19
N GLN A 454 40.67 7.98 22.50
CA GLN A 454 41.29 9.04 23.30
C GLN A 454 42.82 8.92 23.33
N LYS A 455 43.35 7.70 23.49
CA LYS A 455 44.80 7.44 23.41
C LYS A 455 45.36 7.78 22.04
N GLN A 456 44.65 7.43 20.97
CA GLN A 456 45.06 7.76 19.60
C GLN A 456 45.13 9.29 19.38
N VAL A 457 44.21 10.07 19.93
CA VAL A 457 44.27 11.54 19.88
C VAL A 457 45.49 12.10 20.62
N TYR A 458 45.85 11.54 21.77
CA TYR A 458 47.05 11.93 22.52
C TYR A 458 48.35 11.54 21.81
N GLU A 459 48.42 10.33 21.23
CA GLU A 459 49.56 9.87 20.42
C GLU A 459 49.74 10.73 19.16
N GLN A 460 48.65 11.11 18.48
CA GLN A 460 48.68 12.07 17.37
C GLN A 460 49.20 13.45 17.83
N ALA A 461 48.76 13.94 18.99
CA ALA A 461 49.26 15.20 19.55
C ALA A 461 50.77 15.16 19.81
N GLN A 462 51.29 14.06 20.35
CA GLN A 462 52.72 13.85 20.53
C GLN A 462 53.48 13.79 19.20
N GLN A 463 52.98 13.05 18.21
CA GLN A 463 53.60 12.97 16.89
C GLN A 463 53.67 14.33 16.20
N LEU A 464 52.59 15.11 16.22
CA LEU A 464 52.56 16.46 15.66
C LEU A 464 53.53 17.40 16.39
N PHE A 465 53.66 17.26 17.72
CA PHE A 465 54.60 18.03 18.51
C PHE A 465 56.06 17.69 18.17
N THR A 466 56.41 16.40 18.03
CA THR A 466 57.77 15.97 17.66
C THR A 466 58.12 16.27 16.20
N GLN A 467 57.13 16.34 15.31
CA GLN A 467 57.27 16.85 13.94
C GLN A 467 57.45 18.37 13.86
N GLY A 468 57.41 19.10 14.99
CA GLY A 468 57.53 20.55 15.05
C GLY A 468 56.25 21.31 14.68
N ASN A 469 55.16 20.64 14.31
CA ASN A 469 53.87 21.27 14.02
C ASN A 469 53.11 21.52 15.33
N LYS A 470 53.58 22.51 16.09
CA LYS A 470 53.03 22.83 17.42
C LYS A 470 51.59 23.36 17.33
N ALA A 471 51.21 24.00 16.21
CA ALA A 471 49.85 24.46 15.98
C ALA A 471 48.83 23.31 15.92
N ALA A 472 49.11 22.26 15.13
CA ALA A 472 48.26 21.08 15.06
C ALA A 472 48.32 20.27 16.37
N ALA A 473 49.49 20.17 17.01
CA ALA A 473 49.64 19.52 18.30
C ALA A 473 48.79 20.19 19.39
N LEU A 474 48.74 21.53 19.45
CA LEU A 474 47.92 22.26 20.42
C LEU A 474 46.43 21.93 20.26
N ALA A 475 45.94 21.86 19.02
CA ALA A 475 44.55 21.49 18.76
C ALA A 475 44.24 20.08 19.29
N LYS A 476 45.12 19.10 19.02
CA LYS A 476 44.94 17.72 19.47
C LYS A 476 45.13 17.54 20.98
N TYR A 477 46.02 18.28 21.64
CA TYR A 477 46.08 18.29 23.11
C TYR A 477 44.83 18.91 23.74
N LYS A 478 44.24 19.96 23.15
CA LYS A 478 42.99 20.55 23.64
C LYS A 478 41.80 19.63 23.42
N GLU A 479 41.74 18.93 22.29
CA GLU A 479 40.79 17.85 22.02
C GLU A 479 40.91 16.74 23.06
N TYR A 480 42.14 16.30 23.39
CA TYR A 480 42.38 15.30 24.44
C TYR A 480 41.86 15.75 25.82
N VAL A 481 42.16 16.98 26.23
CA VAL A 481 41.70 17.54 27.51
C VAL A 481 40.17 17.72 27.54
N ALA A 482 39.55 18.04 26.39
CA ALA A 482 38.10 18.21 26.27
C ALA A 482 37.29 16.91 26.47
N PHE A 483 37.90 15.73 26.31
CA PHE A 483 37.26 14.45 26.65
C PHE A 483 37.06 14.25 28.17
N GLY A 484 37.53 15.17 29.02
CA GLY A 484 37.33 15.10 30.47
C GLY A 484 38.15 14.01 31.17
N VAL A 485 39.19 13.49 30.50
CA VAL A 485 40.06 12.44 31.04
C VAL A 485 40.75 12.92 32.33
N ALA A 486 40.81 12.06 33.34
CA ALA A 486 41.48 12.34 34.62
C ALA A 486 42.81 11.58 34.74
N GLY A 487 43.81 12.19 35.38
CA GLY A 487 45.10 11.56 35.69
C GLY A 487 46.31 12.27 35.06
N ALA A 488 47.49 11.64 35.21
CA ALA A 488 48.78 12.24 34.86
C ALA A 488 48.93 12.63 33.38
N GLU A 489 48.30 11.89 32.46
CA GLU A 489 48.32 12.21 31.03
C GLU A 489 47.58 13.51 30.71
N LYS A 490 46.50 13.83 31.46
CA LYS A 490 45.79 15.10 31.34
C LYS A 490 46.66 16.26 31.79
N THR A 491 47.32 16.13 32.94
CA THR A 491 48.27 17.13 33.45
C THR A 491 49.47 17.31 32.52
N ALA A 492 49.94 16.24 31.88
CA ALA A 492 50.98 16.32 30.85
C ALA A 492 50.48 17.07 29.59
N ALA A 493 49.26 16.81 29.13
CA ALA A 493 48.65 17.55 28.02
C ALA A 493 48.44 19.04 28.35
N GLU A 494 47.95 19.37 29.56
CA GLU A 494 47.81 20.74 30.06
C GLU A 494 49.17 21.47 30.15
N GLY A 495 50.23 20.77 30.60
CA GLY A 495 51.60 21.27 30.57
C GLY A 495 52.11 21.57 29.14
N ARG A 496 51.88 20.66 28.18
CA ARG A 496 52.23 20.87 26.77
C ARG A 496 51.42 22.00 26.12
N ILE A 497 50.15 22.17 26.48
CA ILE A 497 49.34 23.32 26.05
C ILE A 497 50.01 24.64 26.47
N SER A 498 50.41 24.77 27.74
CA SER A 498 51.07 25.97 28.27
C SER A 498 52.44 26.23 27.62
N GLU A 499 53.25 25.19 27.40
CA GLU A 499 54.54 25.27 26.70
C GLU A 499 54.37 25.78 25.25
N ILE A 500 53.41 25.22 24.51
CA ILE A 500 53.13 25.62 23.13
C ILE A 500 52.57 27.06 23.07
N GLU A 501 51.68 27.43 23.99
CA GLU A 501 51.14 28.79 24.06
C GLU A 501 52.20 29.83 24.38
N THR A 502 53.15 29.50 25.26
CA THR A 502 54.35 30.33 25.53
C THR A 502 55.22 30.46 24.28
N ALA A 503 55.43 29.37 23.55
CA ALA A 503 56.15 29.40 22.28
C ALA A 503 55.48 30.30 21.24
N PHE A 504 54.15 30.36 21.18
CA PHE A 504 53.41 31.26 20.26
C PHE A 504 53.50 32.74 20.65
N GLN A 505 53.67 33.09 21.92
CA GLN A 505 53.95 34.47 22.31
C GLN A 505 55.35 34.91 21.84
N ASN A 506 56.33 34.00 21.92
CA ASN A 506 57.67 34.24 21.37
C ASN A 506 57.64 34.31 19.82
N GLU A 507 56.81 33.49 19.18
CA GLU A 507 56.56 33.52 17.73
C GLU A 507 56.06 34.90 17.27
N GLU A 508 55.03 35.44 17.91
CA GLU A 508 54.46 36.75 17.54
C GLU A 508 55.46 37.91 17.80
N SER A 509 56.30 37.79 18.84
CA SER A 509 57.41 38.74 19.10
C SER A 509 58.45 38.71 17.98
N ALA A 510 58.92 37.51 17.58
CA ALA A 510 59.87 37.34 16.49
C ALA A 510 59.27 37.77 15.13
N TRP A 511 57.98 37.51 14.89
CA TRP A 511 57.24 37.94 13.71
C TRP A 511 57.10 39.47 13.62
N SER A 512 56.77 40.14 14.73
CA SER A 512 56.72 41.60 14.82
C SER A 512 58.08 42.24 14.54
N ALA A 513 59.16 41.68 15.12
CA ALA A 513 60.52 42.12 14.87
C ALA A 513 60.94 41.91 13.40
N ALA A 514 60.61 40.76 12.80
CA ALA A 514 60.83 40.50 11.38
C ALA A 514 60.14 41.54 10.50
N ARG A 515 58.87 41.85 10.76
CA ARG A 515 58.08 42.82 9.97
C ARG A 515 58.62 44.25 10.12
N THR A 516 59.12 44.61 11.29
CA THR A 516 59.83 45.89 11.52
C THR A 516 61.12 45.96 10.70
N ALA A 517 61.91 44.88 10.66
CA ALA A 517 63.13 44.80 9.86
C ALA A 517 62.84 44.88 8.34
N ILE A 518 61.78 44.22 7.85
CA ILE A 518 61.29 44.32 6.46
C ILE A 518 60.97 45.77 6.11
N ASN A 519 60.20 46.47 6.95
CA ASN A 519 59.82 47.87 6.73
C ASN A 519 61.05 48.80 6.71
N ASN A 520 62.05 48.52 7.54
CA ASN A 520 63.32 49.25 7.60
C ASN A 520 64.31 48.87 6.48
N LYS A 521 63.94 47.93 5.59
CA LYS A 521 64.80 47.34 4.54
C LYS A 521 66.05 46.62 5.08
N ASP A 522 66.03 46.22 6.35
CA ASP A 522 67.05 45.37 6.95
C ASP A 522 66.73 43.90 6.65
N TRP A 523 67.09 43.48 5.44
CA TRP A 523 66.83 42.14 4.95
C TRP A 523 67.55 41.05 5.76
N LEU A 524 68.67 41.37 6.41
CA LEU A 524 69.44 40.40 7.18
C LEU A 524 68.79 40.11 8.54
N THR A 525 68.37 41.15 9.25
CA THR A 525 67.59 40.99 10.50
C THR A 525 66.21 40.39 10.21
N ALA A 526 65.57 40.78 9.10
CA ALA A 526 64.32 40.19 8.65
C ALA A 526 64.46 38.68 8.39
N GLU A 527 65.45 38.26 7.59
CA GLU A 527 65.69 36.84 7.29
C GLU A 527 65.95 36.04 8.58
N THR A 528 66.75 36.58 9.49
CA THR A 528 67.07 35.96 10.78
C THR A 528 65.82 35.75 11.63
N LYS A 529 64.98 36.80 11.78
CA LYS A 529 63.77 36.74 12.61
C LYS A 529 62.66 35.89 11.98
N LEU A 530 62.59 35.80 10.65
CA LEU A 530 61.68 34.87 9.97
C LEU A 530 62.11 33.41 10.16
N ARG A 531 63.42 33.11 10.11
CA ARG A 531 63.94 31.77 10.44
C ARG A 531 63.67 31.39 11.91
N GLU A 532 63.69 32.35 12.82
CA GLU A 532 63.29 32.16 14.23
C GLU A 532 61.81 31.76 14.34
N VAL A 533 60.89 32.48 13.68
CA VAL A 533 59.46 32.11 13.60
C VAL A 533 59.26 30.69 13.02
N ILE A 534 59.93 30.36 11.91
CA ILE A 534 59.88 29.02 11.31
C ILE A 534 60.37 27.95 12.29
N SER A 535 61.47 28.21 13.01
CA SER A 535 62.00 27.27 14.01
C SER A 535 61.08 27.05 15.22
N ILE A 536 60.19 28.01 15.50
CA ILE A 536 59.18 27.87 16.55
C ILE A 536 58.04 26.93 16.08
N GLY A 537 57.72 26.87 14.79
CA GLY A 537 56.76 25.90 14.23
C GLY A 537 55.32 26.12 14.68
N GLY A 538 54.94 27.38 14.86
CA GLY A 538 53.64 27.77 15.39
C GLY A 538 52.63 28.19 14.34
N LYS A 539 51.78 29.17 14.68
CA LYS A 539 50.66 29.59 13.84
C LYS A 539 51.08 30.40 12.62
N ARG A 540 52.28 30.98 12.64
CA ARG A 540 52.84 31.85 11.59
C ARG A 540 53.85 31.14 10.69
N LEU A 541 54.06 29.83 10.87
CA LEU A 541 55.03 29.03 10.11
C LEU A 541 54.91 29.27 8.59
N THR A 542 53.70 29.13 8.03
CA THR A 542 53.44 29.27 6.59
C THR A 542 53.60 30.70 6.09
N GLU A 543 53.18 31.70 6.88
CA GLU A 543 53.40 33.12 6.56
C GLU A 543 54.89 33.50 6.64
N ALA A 544 55.64 32.90 7.57
CA ALA A 544 57.08 33.15 7.72
C ALA A 544 57.90 32.51 6.61
N GLU A 545 57.53 31.33 6.12
CA GLU A 545 58.11 30.73 4.90
C GLU A 545 57.86 31.62 3.68
N SER A 546 56.63 32.12 3.50
CA SER A 546 56.26 33.05 2.42
C SER A 546 57.02 34.39 2.51
N ALA A 547 57.14 34.94 3.71
CA ALA A 547 57.90 36.16 3.96
C ALA A 547 59.41 35.94 3.74
N LEU A 548 59.95 34.75 4.06
CA LEU A 548 61.37 34.42 3.90
C LEU A 548 61.75 34.35 2.42
N GLU A 549 60.91 33.73 1.59
CA GLU A 549 61.05 33.76 0.12
C GLU A 549 61.03 35.20 -0.43
N THR A 550 60.10 36.03 0.07
CA THR A 550 59.95 37.45 -0.31
C THR A 550 61.20 38.26 0.07
N VAL A 551 61.71 38.10 1.29
CA VAL A 551 62.93 38.78 1.76
C VAL A 551 64.16 38.28 1.00
N GLY A 552 64.24 36.99 0.68
CA GLY A 552 65.30 36.42 -0.16
C GLY A 552 65.31 37.02 -1.57
N ALA A 553 64.14 37.17 -2.19
CA ALA A 553 63.98 37.82 -3.50
C ALA A 553 64.40 39.31 -3.48
N LEU A 554 63.95 40.07 -2.47
CA LEU A 554 64.34 41.48 -2.27
C LEU A 554 65.85 41.62 -2.02
N LYS A 555 66.44 40.73 -1.21
CA LYS A 555 67.88 40.66 -0.93
C LYS A 555 68.70 40.30 -2.17
N ALA A 556 68.14 39.51 -3.09
CA ALA A 556 68.72 39.19 -4.40
C ALA A 556 68.57 40.31 -5.44
N GLY A 557 67.99 41.47 -5.07
CA GLY A 557 67.81 42.61 -5.96
C GLY A 557 66.66 42.49 -6.96
N GLN A 558 65.72 41.56 -6.74
CA GLN A 558 64.50 41.51 -7.56
C GLN A 558 63.63 42.76 -7.32
N ASP A 559 63.05 43.27 -8.40
CA ASP A 559 62.12 44.40 -8.36
C ASP A 559 60.89 44.10 -7.48
N PRO A 560 60.60 44.92 -6.44
CA PRO A 560 59.44 44.74 -5.57
C PRO A 560 58.11 44.64 -6.31
N ALA A 561 57.92 45.39 -7.41
CA ALA A 561 56.68 45.34 -8.19
C ALA A 561 56.50 44.01 -8.95
N THR A 562 57.59 43.32 -9.26
CA THR A 562 57.58 41.98 -9.86
C THR A 562 57.24 40.91 -8.82
N ILE A 563 57.76 41.04 -7.59
CA ILE A 563 57.42 40.15 -6.47
C ILE A 563 55.93 40.30 -6.10
N GLU A 564 55.45 41.54 -5.96
CA GLU A 564 54.04 41.85 -5.69
C GLU A 564 53.11 41.23 -6.75
N ARG A 565 53.45 41.41 -8.04
CA ARG A 565 52.67 40.84 -9.16
C ARG A 565 52.59 39.31 -9.08
N ASN A 566 53.71 38.64 -8.78
CA ASN A 566 53.76 37.18 -8.66
C ASN A 566 52.92 36.70 -7.46
N ARG A 567 53.00 37.36 -6.30
CA ARG A 567 52.16 37.05 -5.14
C ARG A 567 50.68 37.29 -5.40
N PHE A 568 50.30 38.35 -6.11
CA PHE A 568 48.92 38.60 -6.52
C PHE A 568 48.38 37.51 -7.47
N GLN A 569 49.21 37.02 -8.40
CA GLN A 569 48.85 35.88 -9.26
C GLN A 569 48.69 34.58 -8.47
N GLN A 570 49.56 34.30 -7.50
CA GLN A 570 49.44 33.15 -6.59
C GLN A 570 48.15 33.25 -5.75
N ALA A 571 47.87 34.42 -5.15
CA ALA A 571 46.64 34.67 -4.38
C ALA A 571 45.37 34.43 -5.23
N THR A 572 45.39 34.90 -6.49
CA THR A 572 44.31 34.68 -7.46
C THR A 572 44.16 33.20 -7.85
N ALA A 573 45.26 32.46 -7.95
CA ALA A 573 45.23 31.02 -8.24
C ALA A 573 44.63 30.23 -7.06
N GLU A 574 45.03 30.54 -5.83
CA GLU A 574 44.46 29.92 -4.61
C GLU A 574 42.98 30.27 -4.43
N PHE A 575 42.57 31.50 -4.72
CA PHE A 575 41.17 31.90 -4.72
C PHE A 575 40.32 31.07 -5.72
N ARG A 576 40.84 30.88 -6.94
CA ARG A 576 40.17 30.06 -7.98
C ARG A 576 40.14 28.57 -7.63
N ARG A 577 41.07 28.09 -6.80
CA ARG A 577 41.10 26.72 -6.26
C ARG A 577 40.11 26.50 -5.11
N GLY A 578 39.48 27.55 -4.58
CA GLY A 578 38.64 27.49 -3.38
C GLY A 578 39.43 27.51 -2.07
N ASN A 579 40.75 27.69 -2.10
CA ASN A 579 41.61 27.76 -0.93
C ASN A 579 41.54 29.16 -0.28
N TYR A 580 40.35 29.58 0.15
CA TYR A 580 40.05 30.95 0.57
C TYR A 580 40.95 31.45 1.72
N ALA A 581 41.31 30.58 2.67
CA ALA A 581 42.24 30.93 3.75
C ALA A 581 43.66 31.26 3.26
N ARG A 582 44.21 30.49 2.31
CA ARG A 582 45.55 30.75 1.74
C ARG A 582 45.52 31.94 0.79
N ALA A 583 44.44 32.09 0.01
CA ALA A 583 44.21 33.27 -0.81
C ALA A 583 44.18 34.54 0.05
N LYS A 584 43.51 34.51 1.21
CA LYS A 584 43.47 35.63 2.17
C LYS A 584 44.88 36.05 2.58
N SER A 585 45.72 35.13 3.08
CA SER A 585 47.09 35.47 3.50
C SER A 585 47.92 36.07 2.36
N LEU A 586 47.83 35.51 1.15
CA LEU A 586 48.59 36.01 -0.01
C LEU A 586 48.11 37.39 -0.48
N PHE A 587 46.82 37.70 -0.39
CA PHE A 587 46.32 39.07 -0.65
C PHE A 587 46.72 40.04 0.46
N GLU A 588 46.72 39.64 1.73
CA GLU A 588 47.24 40.46 2.84
C GLU A 588 48.75 40.77 2.69
N GLU A 589 49.54 39.80 2.20
CA GLU A 589 50.94 40.00 1.84
C GLU A 589 51.10 41.05 0.72
N VAL A 590 50.29 40.97 -0.35
CA VAL A 590 50.28 41.98 -1.44
C VAL A 590 49.90 43.38 -0.92
N ILE A 591 48.88 43.48 -0.07
CA ILE A 591 48.48 44.75 0.55
C ILE A 591 49.63 45.34 1.39
N GLY A 592 50.36 44.47 2.11
CA GLY A 592 51.53 44.82 2.91
C GLY A 592 52.73 45.32 2.08
N MET A 593 52.87 44.89 0.83
CA MET A 593 53.91 45.38 -0.09
C MET A 593 53.63 46.79 -0.64
N GLY A 594 52.38 47.26 -0.56
CA GLY A 594 52.02 48.65 -0.85
C GLY A 594 52.14 49.09 -2.32
N GLY A 595 52.23 48.14 -3.25
CA GLY A 595 52.45 48.40 -4.67
C GLY A 595 51.16 48.63 -5.48
N ALA A 596 51.26 48.37 -6.80
CA ALA A 596 50.21 48.68 -7.76
C ALA A 596 48.99 47.76 -7.67
N ASN A 597 49.14 46.56 -7.07
CA ASN A 597 48.06 45.58 -6.93
C ASN A 597 47.32 45.71 -5.59
N LYS A 598 47.79 46.55 -4.66
CA LYS A 598 47.19 46.75 -3.32
C LYS A 598 45.66 46.94 -3.37
N SER A 599 45.16 47.89 -4.16
CA SER A 599 43.71 48.18 -4.20
C SER A 599 42.90 47.02 -4.79
N ALA A 600 43.45 46.29 -5.76
CA ALA A 600 42.83 45.09 -6.29
C ALA A 600 42.81 43.95 -5.24
N ALA A 601 43.88 43.82 -4.44
CA ALA A 601 43.96 42.85 -3.35
C ALA A 601 42.96 43.17 -2.23
N GLU A 602 42.79 44.44 -1.85
CA GLU A 602 41.77 44.89 -0.89
C GLU A 602 40.36 44.52 -1.34
N GLN A 603 40.05 44.69 -2.64
CA GLN A 603 38.76 44.28 -3.21
C GLN A 603 38.57 42.75 -3.20
N GLN A 604 39.59 41.97 -3.56
CA GLN A 604 39.51 40.51 -3.50
C GLN A 604 39.37 40.00 -2.07
N LEU A 605 39.98 40.67 -1.07
CA LEU A 605 39.85 40.31 0.34
C LEU A 605 38.39 40.36 0.81
N GLN A 606 37.64 41.39 0.43
CA GLN A 606 36.21 41.51 0.77
C GLN A 606 35.38 40.35 0.20
N VAL A 607 35.67 39.94 -1.05
CA VAL A 607 35.03 38.77 -1.68
C VAL A 607 35.40 37.48 -0.93
N ILE A 608 36.66 37.31 -0.56
CA ILE A 608 37.16 36.15 0.20
C ILE A 608 36.51 36.05 1.58
N GLU A 609 36.36 37.16 2.32
CA GLU A 609 35.69 37.13 3.61
C GLU A 609 34.21 36.77 3.50
N ALA A 610 33.53 37.18 2.43
CA ALA A 610 32.16 36.72 2.14
C ALA A 610 32.12 35.21 1.86
N ARG A 611 33.11 34.65 1.14
CA ARG A 611 33.22 33.20 0.88
C ARG A 611 33.49 32.38 2.13
N ILE A 612 34.40 32.83 2.99
CA ILE A 612 34.72 32.14 4.24
C ILE A 612 33.48 32.09 5.15
N ARG A 613 32.75 33.21 5.30
CA ARG A 613 31.50 33.25 6.07
C ARG A 613 30.40 32.34 5.47
N GLU A 614 30.30 32.28 4.15
CA GLU A 614 29.38 31.37 3.46
C GLU A 614 29.70 29.90 3.81
N GLU A 615 30.97 29.52 3.77
CA GLU A 615 31.44 28.16 4.06
C GLU A 615 31.27 27.79 5.55
N ASP A 616 31.58 28.71 6.48
CA ASP A 616 31.37 28.53 7.92
C ASP A 616 29.89 28.32 8.27
N VAL A 617 28.98 29.09 7.67
CA VAL A 617 27.53 28.95 7.91
C VAL A 617 26.98 27.69 7.25
N PHE A 618 27.48 27.30 6.08
CA PHE A 618 27.15 26.00 5.48
C PHE A 618 27.59 24.84 6.35
N LYS A 619 28.80 24.90 6.93
CA LYS A 619 29.31 23.91 7.87
C LYS A 619 28.45 23.82 9.13
N GLN A 620 28.05 24.95 9.73
CA GLN A 620 27.10 24.97 10.86
C GLN A 620 25.79 24.25 10.51
N GLY A 621 25.24 24.45 9.31
CA GLY A 621 24.05 23.73 8.86
C GLY A 621 24.26 22.22 8.76
N MET A 622 25.42 21.77 8.27
CA MET A 622 25.78 20.35 8.21
C MET A 622 25.96 19.73 9.60
N ASP A 623 26.63 20.43 10.52
CA ASP A 623 26.85 19.99 11.90
C ASP A 623 25.50 19.87 12.66
N LEU A 624 24.59 20.82 12.48
CA LEU A 624 23.23 20.78 13.03
C LEU A 624 22.39 19.63 12.45
N ARG A 625 22.52 19.36 11.14
CA ARG A 625 21.87 18.21 10.49
C ARG A 625 22.40 16.89 11.06
N ALA A 626 23.71 16.76 11.26
CA ALA A 626 24.33 15.59 11.88
C ALA A 626 23.88 15.39 13.34
N ALA A 627 23.62 16.48 14.07
CA ALA A 627 23.02 16.46 15.40
C ALA A 627 21.49 16.21 15.42
N GLY A 628 20.85 15.98 14.27
CA GLY A 628 19.40 15.77 14.14
C GLY A 628 18.54 17.03 14.30
N LYS A 629 19.16 18.21 14.47
CA LYS A 629 18.51 19.52 14.64
C LYS A 629 18.08 20.09 13.29
N ASN A 630 17.18 19.38 12.61
CA ASN A 630 16.81 19.63 11.22
C ASN A 630 16.26 21.04 10.96
N ASP A 631 15.47 21.61 11.88
CA ASP A 631 14.93 22.97 11.70
C ASP A 631 16.01 24.05 11.84
N GLU A 632 16.92 23.91 12.81
CA GLU A 632 18.08 24.78 12.99
C GLU A 632 19.04 24.68 11.77
N ALA A 633 19.21 23.47 11.24
CA ALA A 633 20.00 23.22 10.03
C ALA A 633 19.39 23.89 8.80
N VAL A 634 18.07 23.78 8.59
CA VAL A 634 17.36 24.48 7.50
C VAL A 634 17.53 25.99 7.61
N ALA A 635 17.38 26.58 8.80
CA ALA A 635 17.61 28.00 9.00
C ALA A 635 19.03 28.45 8.61
N LYS A 636 20.04 27.62 8.89
CA LYS A 636 21.43 27.86 8.47
C LYS A 636 21.64 27.72 6.97
N PHE A 637 21.03 26.73 6.32
CA PHE A 637 21.08 26.60 4.87
C PHE A 637 20.33 27.74 4.15
N GLU A 638 19.23 28.25 4.71
CA GLU A 638 18.55 29.45 4.20
C GLU A 638 19.42 30.71 4.37
N GLU A 639 20.23 30.78 5.43
CA GLU A 639 21.25 31.82 5.60
C GLU A 639 22.31 31.77 4.48
N VAL A 640 22.83 30.59 4.13
CA VAL A 640 23.75 30.40 2.98
C VAL A 640 23.10 30.83 1.65
N ILE A 641 21.84 30.45 1.42
CA ILE A 641 21.11 30.82 0.20
C ILE A 641 21.00 32.35 0.07
N ARG A 642 20.77 33.05 1.19
CA ARG A 642 20.72 34.52 1.26
C ARG A 642 22.08 35.18 1.02
N MET A 643 23.19 34.52 1.33
CA MET A 643 24.53 34.98 0.94
C MET A 643 24.80 34.86 -0.58
N ASN A 644 23.95 34.10 -1.30
CA ASN A 644 23.92 33.99 -2.76
C ASN A 644 25.29 33.63 -3.40
N GLY A 645 26.02 32.72 -2.76
CA GLY A 645 27.33 32.31 -3.22
C GLY A 645 27.39 30.91 -3.85
N ALA A 646 28.53 30.24 -3.67
CA ALA A 646 28.86 28.98 -4.31
C ALA A 646 28.21 27.76 -3.61
N LYS A 647 27.89 27.90 -2.32
CA LYS A 647 27.21 26.88 -1.50
C LYS A 647 25.69 27.00 -1.53
N LYS A 648 25.14 27.97 -2.27
CA LYS A 648 23.70 28.15 -2.48
C LYS A 648 23.01 26.88 -2.99
N THR A 649 23.53 26.26 -4.04
CA THR A 649 22.92 25.05 -4.64
C THR A 649 23.04 23.87 -3.68
N ASP A 650 24.22 23.65 -3.08
CA ASP A 650 24.43 22.63 -2.06
C ASP A 650 23.41 22.77 -0.91
N ALA A 651 23.22 23.99 -0.40
CA ALA A 651 22.28 24.33 0.68
C ALA A 651 20.82 24.08 0.28
N GLN A 652 20.42 24.42 -0.95
CA GLN A 652 19.09 24.09 -1.49
C GLN A 652 18.85 22.57 -1.50
N THR A 653 19.84 21.79 -1.94
CA THR A 653 19.79 20.32 -1.93
C THR A 653 19.73 19.75 -0.51
N GLN A 654 20.46 20.33 0.46
CA GLN A 654 20.33 19.91 1.87
C GLN A 654 18.93 20.17 2.41
N ILE A 655 18.34 21.34 2.13
CA ILE A 655 16.98 21.68 2.57
C ILE A 655 15.94 20.73 1.98
N SER A 656 16.01 20.42 0.68
CA SER A 656 15.07 19.45 0.06
C SER A 656 15.20 18.09 0.73
N THR A 657 16.43 17.58 0.89
CA THR A 657 16.71 16.30 1.55
C THR A 657 16.13 16.22 2.97
N ILE A 658 16.23 17.30 3.75
CA ILE A 658 15.65 17.38 5.10
C ILE A 658 14.12 17.37 5.05
N ARG A 659 13.51 18.16 4.14
CA ARG A 659 12.05 18.25 4.00
C ARG A 659 11.44 16.94 3.51
N ASP A 660 12.09 16.25 2.57
CA ASP A 660 11.64 14.97 2.03
C ASP A 660 11.71 13.86 3.09
N ALA A 661 12.80 13.82 3.88
CA ALA A 661 12.93 12.91 5.02
C ALA A 661 11.86 13.17 6.11
N ALA A 662 11.56 14.44 6.42
CA ALA A 662 10.50 14.80 7.35
C ALA A 662 9.11 14.41 6.83
N ALA A 663 8.85 14.59 5.53
CA ALA A 663 7.60 14.17 4.89
C ALA A 663 7.43 12.65 4.91
N ALA A 664 8.49 11.88 4.63
CA ALA A 664 8.48 10.42 4.73
C ALA A 664 8.22 9.94 6.17
N ALA A 665 8.87 10.55 7.18
CA ALA A 665 8.61 10.24 8.58
C ALA A 665 7.16 10.53 9.01
N ALA A 666 6.59 11.66 8.58
CA ALA A 666 5.20 12.00 8.84
C ALA A 666 4.21 11.05 8.12
N ALA A 667 4.53 10.61 6.90
CA ALA A 667 3.76 9.61 6.17
C ALA A 667 3.77 8.24 6.91
N LEU A 668 4.95 7.78 7.34
CA LEU A 668 5.10 6.57 8.14
C LEU A 668 4.28 6.61 9.43
N GLN A 669 4.29 7.74 10.15
CA GLN A 669 3.49 7.89 11.37
C GLN A 669 1.98 7.79 11.09
N ARG A 670 1.50 8.41 10.01
CA ARG A 670 0.09 8.32 9.57
C ARG A 670 -0.29 6.90 9.15
N PHE A 671 0.50 6.26 8.28
CA PHE A 671 0.22 4.90 7.83
C PHE A 671 0.21 3.90 9.00
N ASN A 672 1.11 4.07 9.97
CA ASN A 672 1.11 3.24 11.18
C ASN A 672 -0.14 3.43 12.05
N SER A 673 -0.62 4.68 12.24
CA SER A 673 -1.84 4.93 13.02
C SER A 673 -3.10 4.44 12.29
N GLU A 674 -3.19 4.66 10.97
CA GLU A 674 -4.26 4.12 10.12
C GLU A 674 -4.26 2.59 10.11
N ALA A 675 -3.08 1.96 10.09
CA ALA A 675 -2.98 0.50 10.06
C ALA A 675 -3.37 -0.13 11.41
N GLN A 676 -3.07 0.54 12.53
CA GLN A 676 -3.57 0.14 13.85
C GLN A 676 -5.10 0.28 13.95
N ALA A 677 -5.67 1.36 13.41
CA ALA A 677 -7.12 1.54 13.36
C ALA A 677 -7.79 0.49 12.45
N ALA A 678 -7.23 0.21 11.28
CA ALA A 678 -7.72 -0.81 10.35
C ALA A 678 -7.62 -2.23 10.94
N LEU A 679 -6.55 -2.55 11.68
CA LEU A 679 -6.44 -3.80 12.45
C LEU A 679 -7.54 -3.92 13.52
N ALA A 680 -7.77 -2.87 14.30
CA ALA A 680 -8.83 -2.85 15.32
C ALA A 680 -10.23 -3.01 14.72
N GLN A 681 -10.45 -2.49 13.51
CA GLN A 681 -11.68 -2.67 12.72
C GLN A 681 -11.74 -4.00 11.94
N LYS A 682 -10.75 -4.88 12.09
CA LYS A 682 -10.63 -6.17 11.35
C LYS A 682 -10.58 -6.00 9.81
N ASN A 683 -10.22 -4.81 9.31
CA ASN A 683 -10.14 -4.51 7.89
C ASN A 683 -8.79 -4.94 7.29
N PHE A 684 -8.57 -6.25 7.20
CA PHE A 684 -7.30 -6.84 6.78
C PHE A 684 -6.84 -6.42 5.38
N ARG A 685 -7.76 -6.12 4.45
CA ARG A 685 -7.42 -5.57 3.12
C ARG A 685 -6.79 -4.18 3.21
N GLN A 686 -7.33 -3.29 4.05
CA GLN A 686 -6.76 -1.95 4.24
C GLN A 686 -5.38 -2.02 4.88
N VAL A 687 -5.19 -2.91 5.86
CA VAL A 687 -3.87 -3.12 6.49
C VAL A 687 -2.83 -3.60 5.46
N ARG A 688 -3.19 -4.48 4.52
CA ARG A 688 -2.30 -4.89 3.41
C ARG A 688 -1.92 -3.74 2.49
N SER A 689 -2.87 -2.86 2.16
CA SER A 689 -2.60 -1.64 1.39
C SER A 689 -1.63 -0.71 2.13
N LEU A 690 -1.80 -0.55 3.44
CA LEU A 690 -0.94 0.29 4.27
C LEU A 690 0.47 -0.31 4.45
N ILE A 691 0.60 -1.64 4.54
CA ILE A 691 1.91 -2.33 4.50
C ILE A 691 2.68 -1.97 3.21
N GLN A 692 2.00 -1.98 2.05
CA GLN A 692 2.63 -1.59 0.77
C GLN A 692 3.01 -0.10 0.76
N GLN A 693 2.18 0.78 1.33
CA GLN A 693 2.49 2.22 1.43
C GLN A 693 3.67 2.50 2.37
N ILE A 694 3.78 1.79 3.49
CA ILE A 694 4.93 1.84 4.42
C ILE A 694 6.23 1.43 3.70
N GLN A 695 6.21 0.32 2.95
CA GLN A 695 7.36 -0.11 2.14
C GLN A 695 7.75 0.92 1.08
N ALA A 696 6.76 1.52 0.39
CA ALA A 696 6.99 2.49 -0.67
C ALA A 696 7.68 3.78 -0.18
N VAL A 697 7.51 4.16 1.10
CA VAL A 697 8.22 5.29 1.73
C VAL A 697 9.45 4.88 2.55
N GLY A 698 9.91 3.63 2.40
CA GLY A 698 11.16 3.13 3.01
C GLY A 698 11.06 2.65 4.46
N GLY A 699 9.85 2.46 5.00
CA GLY A 699 9.65 1.88 6.34
C GLY A 699 9.61 0.36 6.34
N ASP A 700 9.94 -0.24 7.49
CA ASP A 700 9.79 -1.67 7.73
C ASP A 700 8.38 -2.02 8.24
N PRO A 701 7.58 -2.84 7.52
CA PRO A 701 6.27 -3.29 7.95
C PRO A 701 6.29 -4.62 8.71
N SER A 702 7.45 -5.15 9.13
CA SER A 702 7.60 -6.50 9.70
C SER A 702 6.69 -6.77 10.92
N ASP A 703 6.64 -5.85 11.89
CA ASP A 703 5.72 -5.92 13.05
C ASP A 703 4.26 -5.92 12.58
N LEU A 704 3.90 -4.97 11.72
CA LEU A 704 2.53 -4.80 11.23
C LEU A 704 2.04 -6.04 10.46
N THR A 705 2.93 -6.64 9.66
CA THR A 705 2.67 -7.88 8.92
C THR A 705 2.46 -9.06 9.86
N SER A 706 3.28 -9.16 10.91
CA SER A 706 3.16 -10.21 11.93
C SER A 706 1.85 -10.09 12.71
N ARG A 707 1.48 -8.87 13.11
CA ARG A 707 0.22 -8.57 13.81
C ARG A 707 -1.01 -8.78 12.93
N LEU A 708 -0.93 -8.44 11.65
CA LEU A 708 -1.96 -8.75 10.65
C LEU A 708 -2.21 -10.26 10.54
N ASN A 709 -1.15 -11.05 10.39
CA ASN A 709 -1.27 -12.51 10.26
C ASN A 709 -1.84 -13.15 11.54
N ALA A 710 -1.45 -12.67 12.72
CA ALA A 710 -2.00 -13.12 14.00
C ALA A 710 -3.49 -12.79 14.15
N ALA A 711 -3.90 -11.55 13.82
CA ALA A 711 -5.29 -11.11 13.91
C ALA A 711 -6.19 -11.84 12.89
N GLU A 712 -5.73 -12.01 11.65
CA GLU A 712 -6.47 -12.77 10.62
C GLU A 712 -6.62 -14.24 10.99
N LYS A 713 -5.59 -14.84 11.61
CA LYS A 713 -5.68 -16.20 12.17
C LYS A 713 -6.72 -16.29 13.28
N GLN A 714 -6.71 -15.36 14.23
CA GLN A 714 -7.68 -15.35 15.33
C GLN A 714 -9.13 -15.25 14.83
N GLU A 715 -9.40 -14.40 13.83
CA GLU A 715 -10.74 -14.31 13.23
C GLU A 715 -11.12 -15.57 12.47
N PHE A 716 -10.20 -16.15 11.69
CA PHE A 716 -10.48 -17.41 10.99
C PHE A 716 -10.77 -18.57 11.96
N ASP A 717 -9.98 -18.71 13.02
CA ASP A 717 -10.20 -19.73 14.06
C ASP A 717 -11.56 -19.55 14.77
N ALA A 718 -12.00 -18.30 14.98
CA ALA A 718 -13.33 -18.00 15.53
C ALA A 718 -14.47 -18.36 14.57
N LEU A 719 -14.33 -18.09 13.27
CA LEU A 719 -15.31 -18.49 12.25
C LEU A 719 -15.36 -20.02 12.09
N ALA A 720 -14.22 -20.70 12.16
CA ALA A 720 -14.15 -22.17 12.14
C ALA A 720 -14.83 -22.81 13.36
N ALA A 721 -14.69 -22.22 14.55
CA ALA A 721 -15.45 -22.65 15.73
C ALA A 721 -16.97 -22.45 15.56
N ARG A 722 -17.38 -21.31 14.97
CA ARG A 722 -18.78 -21.01 14.66
C ARG A 722 -19.37 -21.96 13.61
N TYR A 723 -18.57 -22.40 12.63
CA TYR A 723 -18.96 -23.44 11.66
C TYR A 723 -19.33 -24.75 12.37
N GLU A 724 -18.46 -25.25 13.25
CA GLU A 724 -18.71 -26.49 13.99
C GLU A 724 -19.92 -26.39 14.93
N GLN A 725 -20.16 -25.22 15.53
CA GLN A 725 -21.37 -24.98 16.33
C GLN A 725 -22.65 -25.04 15.48
N LEU A 726 -22.70 -24.31 14.36
CA LEU A 726 -23.87 -24.26 13.47
C LEU A 726 -24.16 -25.61 12.80
N ARG A 727 -23.11 -26.33 12.43
CA ARG A 727 -23.18 -27.69 11.89
C ARG A 727 -23.77 -28.68 12.89
N ARG A 728 -23.45 -28.58 14.19
CA ARG A 728 -24.04 -29.43 15.25
C ARG A 728 -25.47 -29.04 15.59
N ALA A 729 -25.87 -27.80 15.33
CA ALA A 729 -27.22 -27.30 15.54
C ALA A 729 -28.16 -27.57 14.34
N ASP A 730 -27.67 -28.18 13.25
CA ASP A 730 -28.38 -28.34 11.97
C ASP A 730 -29.00 -27.02 11.42
N ASP A 731 -28.33 -25.89 11.68
CA ASP A 731 -28.72 -24.55 11.23
C ASP A 731 -28.10 -24.21 9.87
N ASP A 732 -28.80 -24.59 8.79
CA ASP A 732 -28.40 -24.28 7.42
C ASP A 732 -28.50 -22.78 7.08
N THR A 733 -29.34 -22.00 7.80
CA THR A 733 -29.46 -20.55 7.57
C THR A 733 -28.26 -19.81 8.15
N GLY A 734 -27.86 -20.17 9.37
CA GLY A 734 -26.61 -19.70 9.97
C GLY A 734 -25.39 -20.09 9.15
N LEU A 735 -25.31 -21.33 8.64
CA LEU A 735 -24.22 -21.77 7.77
C LEU A 735 -24.13 -20.95 6.48
N ARG A 736 -25.26 -20.63 5.83
CA ARG A 736 -25.29 -19.75 4.65
C ARG A 736 -24.81 -18.32 4.96
N SER A 737 -25.08 -17.81 6.16
CA SER A 737 -24.54 -16.51 6.57
C SER A 737 -23.03 -16.58 6.81
N LEU A 738 -22.58 -17.60 7.54
CA LEU A 738 -21.16 -17.84 7.82
C LEU A 738 -20.33 -18.01 6.55
N GLN A 739 -20.90 -18.64 5.51
CA GLN A 739 -20.24 -18.78 4.21
C GLN A 739 -19.75 -17.43 3.66
N ARG A 740 -20.55 -16.37 3.79
CA ARG A 740 -20.20 -15.01 3.32
C ARG A 740 -19.13 -14.36 4.21
N GLU A 741 -19.19 -14.59 5.52
CA GLU A 741 -18.20 -14.09 6.47
C GLU A 741 -16.82 -14.73 6.21
N VAL A 742 -16.77 -16.05 6.00
CA VAL A 742 -15.53 -16.77 5.65
C VAL A 742 -15.04 -16.37 4.24
N GLN A 743 -15.94 -16.18 3.27
CA GLN A 743 -15.57 -15.72 1.92
C GLN A 743 -14.87 -14.34 1.95
N ALA A 744 -15.23 -13.44 2.88
CA ALA A 744 -14.55 -12.17 3.02
C ALA A 744 -13.06 -12.30 3.42
N ILE A 745 -12.71 -13.33 4.23
CA ILE A 745 -11.31 -13.66 4.54
C ILE A 745 -10.62 -14.32 3.33
N ALA A 746 -11.31 -15.24 2.66
CA ALA A 746 -10.85 -15.90 1.43
C ALA A 746 -10.47 -14.91 0.31
N ASP A 747 -11.26 -13.86 0.13
CA ASP A 747 -11.04 -12.80 -0.85
C ASP A 747 -10.08 -11.72 -0.31
N GLY A 748 -9.66 -11.81 0.95
CA GLY A 748 -8.71 -10.90 1.59
C GLY A 748 -7.26 -11.10 1.16
N GLY A 749 -6.92 -12.24 0.54
CA GLY A 749 -5.58 -12.54 0.02
C GLY A 749 -4.50 -12.74 1.10
N GLY A 750 -4.90 -13.15 2.30
CA GLY A 750 -4.02 -13.30 3.46
C GLY A 750 -3.51 -14.70 3.74
N SER A 751 -2.84 -14.84 4.90
CA SER A 751 -2.26 -16.09 5.40
C SER A 751 -3.31 -17.20 5.61
N GLN A 752 -4.56 -16.83 5.89
CA GLN A 752 -5.68 -17.75 6.05
C GLN A 752 -6.57 -17.88 4.81
N ALA A 753 -6.23 -17.21 3.70
CA ALA A 753 -7.13 -17.12 2.55
C ALA A 753 -7.46 -18.50 1.95
N ASP A 754 -6.50 -19.42 1.84
CA ASP A 754 -6.74 -20.75 1.25
C ASP A 754 -7.52 -21.69 2.19
N ALA A 755 -7.29 -21.58 3.49
CA ALA A 755 -8.09 -22.27 4.50
C ALA A 755 -9.54 -21.76 4.50
N ALA A 756 -9.72 -20.44 4.41
CA ALA A 756 -11.03 -19.79 4.28
C ALA A 756 -11.73 -20.17 2.97
N ARG A 757 -11.03 -20.19 1.82
CA ARG A 757 -11.58 -20.69 0.55
C ARG A 757 -12.09 -22.10 0.71
N THR A 758 -11.28 -23.00 1.26
CA THR A 758 -11.64 -24.41 1.46
C THR A 758 -12.88 -24.58 2.34
N LEU A 759 -12.98 -23.80 3.42
CA LEU A 759 -14.15 -23.80 4.31
C LEU A 759 -15.41 -23.25 3.60
N ALA A 760 -15.30 -22.13 2.88
CA ALA A 760 -16.41 -21.45 2.21
C ALA A 760 -16.92 -22.15 0.94
N THR A 761 -16.04 -22.77 0.15
CA THR A 761 -16.41 -23.37 -1.15
C THR A 761 -16.72 -24.87 -1.05
N ASN A 762 -16.08 -25.60 -0.14
CA ASN A 762 -16.25 -27.05 -0.02
C ASN A 762 -17.02 -27.46 1.24
N GLN A 763 -16.52 -27.09 2.42
CA GLN A 763 -17.01 -27.66 3.68
C GLN A 763 -18.40 -27.13 4.09
N ILE A 764 -18.63 -25.81 4.01
CA ILE A 764 -19.94 -25.21 4.33
C ILE A 764 -21.04 -25.70 3.37
N PRO A 765 -20.87 -25.67 2.03
CA PRO A 765 -21.87 -26.21 1.10
C PRO A 765 -22.17 -27.70 1.29
N ALA A 766 -21.15 -28.52 1.57
CA ALA A 766 -21.35 -29.93 1.89
C ALA A 766 -22.18 -30.12 3.17
N ALA A 767 -21.90 -29.36 4.23
CA ALA A 767 -22.66 -29.41 5.48
C ALA A 767 -24.13 -28.97 5.28
N ILE A 768 -24.38 -27.90 4.53
CA ILE A 768 -25.73 -27.45 4.17
C ILE A 768 -26.48 -28.56 3.41
N THR A 769 -25.84 -29.16 2.40
CA THR A 769 -26.44 -30.23 1.58
C THR A 769 -26.84 -31.44 2.43
N GLU A 770 -25.97 -31.85 3.37
CA GLU A 770 -26.23 -32.96 4.29
C GLU A 770 -27.31 -32.64 5.33
N ILE A 771 -27.41 -31.39 5.80
CA ILE A 771 -28.51 -30.94 6.67
C ILE A 771 -29.85 -30.95 5.91
N THR A 772 -29.89 -30.40 4.70
CA THR A 772 -31.10 -30.41 3.86
C THR A 772 -31.55 -31.86 3.58
N ARG A 773 -30.64 -32.74 3.17
CA ARG A 773 -30.93 -34.17 2.95
C ARG A 773 -31.55 -34.83 4.18
N ARG A 774 -30.97 -34.61 5.38
CA ARG A 774 -31.51 -35.14 6.64
C ARG A 774 -32.88 -34.56 7.00
N LYS A 775 -33.12 -33.26 6.76
CA LYS A 775 -34.44 -32.63 6.94
C LYS A 775 -35.49 -33.21 5.99
N ASP A 776 -35.14 -33.44 4.72
CA ASP A 776 -36.02 -34.04 3.70
C ASP A 776 -36.30 -35.53 3.98
N GLU A 777 -35.33 -36.26 4.53
CA GLU A 777 -35.52 -37.65 4.97
C GLU A 777 -36.42 -37.73 6.22
N ALA A 778 -36.20 -36.85 7.21
CA ALA A 778 -37.08 -36.75 8.37
C ALA A 778 -38.52 -36.35 7.97
N GLY A 779 -38.68 -35.40 7.04
CA GLY A 779 -39.97 -34.99 6.50
C GLY A 779 -40.69 -36.13 5.76
N ARG A 780 -39.98 -36.88 4.92
CA ARG A 780 -40.52 -38.07 4.23
C ARG A 780 -40.87 -39.19 5.22
N ALA A 781 -40.04 -39.44 6.23
CA ALA A 781 -40.33 -40.42 7.28
C ALA A 781 -41.57 -40.03 8.11
N ALA A 782 -41.72 -38.76 8.46
CA ALA A 782 -42.91 -38.25 9.15
C ALA A 782 -44.18 -38.35 8.28
N ALA A 783 -44.08 -38.07 6.98
CA ALA A 783 -45.18 -38.25 6.03
C ALA A 783 -45.60 -39.72 5.90
N ALA A 784 -44.63 -40.64 5.74
CA ALA A 784 -44.88 -42.08 5.67
C ALA A 784 -45.46 -42.64 6.98
N ALA A 785 -44.99 -42.16 8.13
CA ALA A 785 -45.54 -42.53 9.44
C ALA A 785 -47.00 -42.07 9.59
N LYS A 786 -47.33 -40.85 9.13
CA LYS A 786 -48.71 -40.35 9.10
C LYS A 786 -49.59 -41.19 8.17
N GLU A 787 -49.11 -41.52 6.97
CA GLU A 787 -49.83 -42.36 6.02
C GLU A 787 -50.08 -43.78 6.55
N ALA A 788 -49.10 -44.39 7.21
CA ALA A 788 -49.25 -45.68 7.88
C ALA A 788 -50.28 -45.65 9.01
N ALA A 789 -50.27 -44.60 9.85
CA ALA A 789 -51.25 -44.43 10.92
C ALA A 789 -52.68 -44.18 10.40
N ASP A 790 -52.82 -43.48 9.27
CA ASP A 790 -54.09 -43.29 8.60
C ASP A 790 -54.60 -44.58 7.93
N LYS A 791 -53.71 -45.36 7.31
CA LYS A 791 -54.02 -46.69 6.79
C LYS A 791 -54.52 -47.62 7.90
N GLN A 792 -53.86 -47.65 9.05
CA GLN A 792 -54.27 -48.49 10.18
C GLN A 792 -55.70 -48.20 10.63
N LYS A 793 -56.08 -46.91 10.78
CA LYS A 793 -57.46 -46.53 11.13
C LYS A 793 -58.48 -46.99 10.08
N PHE A 794 -58.11 -46.93 8.80
CA PHE A 794 -58.97 -47.41 7.72
C PHE A 794 -59.11 -48.94 7.73
N ASP A 795 -58.02 -49.67 7.90
CA ASP A 795 -58.03 -51.13 8.04
C ASP A 795 -58.87 -51.57 9.27
N GLU A 796 -58.78 -50.86 10.40
CA GLU A 796 -59.63 -51.08 11.59
C GLU A 796 -61.12 -50.83 11.30
N ALA A 797 -61.47 -49.77 10.56
CA ALA A 797 -62.84 -49.50 10.15
C ALA A 797 -63.40 -50.57 9.20
N VAL A 798 -62.58 -51.06 8.27
CA VAL A 798 -62.92 -52.18 7.36
C VAL A 798 -63.08 -53.49 8.15
N ALA A 799 -62.21 -53.78 9.11
CA ALA A 799 -62.34 -54.95 9.98
C ALA A 799 -63.65 -54.89 10.81
N ALA A 800 -63.98 -53.73 11.37
CA ALA A 800 -65.23 -53.51 12.10
C ALA A 800 -66.47 -53.66 11.20
N PHE A 801 -66.42 -53.19 9.95
CA PHE A 801 -67.47 -53.43 8.96
C PHE A 801 -67.67 -54.92 8.67
N ASN A 802 -66.59 -55.65 8.39
CA ASN A 802 -66.63 -57.07 8.08
C ASN A 802 -67.17 -57.90 9.25
N ALA A 803 -66.76 -57.61 10.48
CA ALA A 803 -67.33 -58.22 11.68
C ALA A 803 -68.81 -57.85 11.90
N GLY A 804 -69.18 -56.61 11.58
CA GLY A 804 -70.53 -56.07 11.75
C GLY A 804 -71.55 -56.49 10.69
N GLN A 805 -71.19 -57.14 9.59
CA GLN A 805 -72.12 -57.41 8.47
C GLN A 805 -73.40 -58.17 8.85
N LYS A 806 -73.37 -58.96 9.93
CA LYS A 806 -74.53 -59.71 10.45
C LYS A 806 -75.37 -58.94 11.48
N ASP A 807 -74.93 -57.75 11.91
CA ASP A 807 -75.63 -56.89 12.86
C ASP A 807 -75.92 -55.49 12.25
N PRO A 808 -77.17 -55.26 11.80
CA PRO A 808 -77.60 -53.96 11.28
C PRO A 808 -77.52 -52.80 12.29
N ALA A 809 -77.41 -53.07 13.60
CA ALA A 809 -77.21 -52.03 14.61
C ALA A 809 -75.72 -51.61 14.67
N ALA A 810 -74.79 -52.57 14.73
CA ALA A 810 -73.35 -52.30 14.67
C ALA A 810 -72.95 -51.51 13.41
N LEU A 811 -73.52 -51.86 12.24
CA LEU A 811 -73.27 -51.14 10.98
C LEU A 811 -73.69 -49.67 11.04
N ARG A 812 -74.91 -49.38 11.54
CA ARG A 812 -75.44 -48.00 11.64
C ARG A 812 -74.76 -47.17 12.74
N GLY A 813 -74.31 -47.82 13.80
CA GLY A 813 -73.63 -47.18 14.93
C GLY A 813 -72.13 -47.05 14.70
N ASN A 814 -71.37 -47.95 15.32
CA ASN A 814 -69.91 -47.86 15.43
C ASN A 814 -69.21 -47.79 14.06
N VAL A 815 -69.56 -48.68 13.13
CA VAL A 815 -68.90 -48.77 11.82
C VAL A 815 -69.09 -47.48 11.01
N THR A 816 -70.33 -46.98 10.93
CA THR A 816 -70.64 -45.69 10.29
C THR A 816 -69.89 -44.52 10.95
N SER A 817 -69.70 -44.56 12.28
CA SER A 817 -68.93 -43.54 13.00
C SER A 817 -67.45 -43.54 12.61
N LEU A 818 -66.81 -44.72 12.58
CA LEU A 818 -65.40 -44.89 12.21
C LEU A 818 -65.12 -44.38 10.79
N PHE A 819 -65.90 -44.82 9.79
CA PHE A 819 -65.73 -44.32 8.43
C PHE A 819 -66.05 -42.84 8.29
N ARG A 820 -67.02 -42.29 9.04
CA ARG A 820 -67.31 -40.85 9.04
C ARG A 820 -66.14 -40.03 9.58
N ALA A 821 -65.45 -40.49 10.63
CA ALA A 821 -64.27 -39.82 11.16
C ALA A 821 -63.12 -39.78 10.14
N ILE A 822 -62.91 -40.86 9.39
CA ILE A 822 -61.90 -40.91 8.32
C ILE A 822 -62.33 -40.01 7.14
N ALA A 823 -63.61 -40.08 6.74
CA ALA A 823 -64.16 -39.32 5.62
C ALA A 823 -64.26 -37.80 5.89
N THR A 824 -64.30 -37.35 7.15
CA THR A 824 -64.19 -35.92 7.48
C THR A 824 -62.76 -35.44 7.65
N SER A 825 -61.82 -36.33 8.00
CA SER A 825 -60.40 -36.02 8.10
C SER A 825 -59.77 -35.66 6.75
N ASN A 826 -58.55 -35.08 6.80
CA ASN A 826 -57.72 -34.82 5.63
C ASN A 826 -56.73 -35.98 5.38
N SER A 827 -57.29 -37.19 5.26
CA SER A 827 -56.56 -38.45 5.08
C SER A 827 -56.59 -38.94 3.63
N ASN A 828 -55.54 -39.64 3.19
CA ASN A 828 -55.48 -40.30 1.88
C ASN A 828 -56.64 -41.30 1.66
N TYR A 829 -57.19 -41.87 2.75
CA TYR A 829 -58.28 -42.85 2.71
C TYR A 829 -59.68 -42.23 2.69
N ARG A 830 -59.80 -40.89 2.66
CA ARG A 830 -61.07 -40.15 2.68
C ARG A 830 -62.06 -40.61 1.61
N ALA A 831 -61.63 -40.73 0.36
CA ALA A 831 -62.50 -41.10 -0.76
C ALA A 831 -63.03 -42.54 -0.62
N GLN A 832 -62.17 -43.46 -0.15
CA GLN A 832 -62.54 -44.85 0.10
C GLN A 832 -63.52 -44.94 1.28
N ALA A 833 -63.27 -44.21 2.37
CA ALA A 833 -64.19 -44.14 3.51
C ALA A 833 -65.57 -43.57 3.12
N GLN A 834 -65.61 -42.63 2.17
CA GLN A 834 -66.85 -42.10 1.62
C GLN A 834 -67.62 -43.16 0.80
N ASP A 835 -66.96 -44.02 0.02
CA ASP A 835 -67.59 -45.16 -0.67
C ASP A 835 -68.23 -46.14 0.32
N TYR A 836 -67.56 -46.44 1.44
CA TYR A 836 -68.14 -47.27 2.49
C TYR A 836 -69.43 -46.67 3.08
N LEU A 837 -69.45 -45.36 3.32
CA LEU A 837 -70.63 -44.66 3.85
C LEU A 837 -71.79 -44.56 2.84
N SER A 838 -71.48 -44.31 1.58
CA SER A 838 -72.49 -44.07 0.54
C SER A 838 -73.02 -45.36 -0.09
N ASN A 839 -72.19 -46.39 -0.22
CA ASN A 839 -72.49 -47.59 -1.01
C ASN A 839 -72.42 -48.88 -0.17
N GLN A 840 -71.27 -49.19 0.44
CA GLN A 840 -71.03 -50.51 1.07
C GLN A 840 -71.91 -50.74 2.30
N ILE A 841 -72.00 -49.78 3.22
CA ILE A 841 -72.77 -49.91 4.47
C ILE A 841 -74.28 -49.97 4.18
N PRO A 842 -74.87 -49.11 3.33
CA PRO A 842 -76.27 -49.27 2.91
C PRO A 842 -76.55 -50.62 2.24
N ALA A 843 -75.67 -51.10 1.36
CA ALA A 843 -75.82 -52.39 0.70
C ALA A 843 -75.78 -53.58 1.69
N ALA A 844 -74.82 -53.58 2.62
CA ALA A 844 -74.74 -54.61 3.67
C ALA A 844 -75.97 -54.60 4.59
N ILE A 845 -76.47 -53.41 4.96
CA ILE A 845 -77.71 -53.25 5.74
C ILE A 845 -78.94 -53.77 4.97
N ALA A 846 -78.98 -53.63 3.65
CA ALA A 846 -80.04 -54.17 2.80
C ALA A 846 -79.95 -55.70 2.66
N ALA A 847 -78.73 -56.24 2.46
CA ALA A 847 -78.50 -57.68 2.41
C ALA A 847 -78.86 -58.38 3.73
N ALA A 848 -78.52 -57.79 4.87
CA ALA A 848 -78.94 -58.28 6.20
C ALA A 848 -80.45 -58.13 6.49
N ARG A 849 -81.23 -57.60 5.54
CA ARG A 849 -82.68 -57.37 5.63
C ARG A 849 -83.50 -58.26 4.68
N SER A 850 -82.92 -59.30 4.08
CA SER A 850 -83.63 -60.25 3.20
C SER A 850 -84.61 -61.20 3.92
N CYS A 851 -85.38 -60.69 4.90
CA CYS A 851 -86.57 -61.36 5.42
C CYS A 851 -87.73 -61.12 4.43
N PRO A 852 -88.49 -62.16 4.00
CA PRO A 852 -89.69 -61.95 3.19
C PRO A 852 -90.75 -61.12 3.94
N ASN A 853 -91.64 -60.47 3.20
CA ASN A 853 -92.58 -59.50 3.77
C ASN A 853 -93.77 -60.23 4.43
N ILE A 854 -93.66 -60.45 5.74
CA ILE A 854 -94.63 -61.19 6.55
C ILE A 854 -95.77 -60.26 6.98
N VAL A 855 -96.99 -60.55 6.52
CA VAL A 855 -98.21 -59.85 6.93
C VAL A 855 -98.98 -60.73 7.91
N VAL A 856 -99.14 -60.26 9.15
CA VAL A 856 -99.93 -60.97 10.18
C VAL A 856 -101.33 -60.36 10.20
N ALA A 857 -102.31 -61.08 9.64
CA ALA A 857 -103.69 -60.62 9.55
C ALA A 857 -104.50 -61.12 10.75
N SER A 858 -105.15 -60.19 11.47
CA SER A 858 -106.16 -60.54 12.46
C SER A 858 -107.41 -61.07 11.75
N THR A 859 -107.78 -62.32 12.04
CA THR A 859 -109.02 -62.93 11.56
C THR A 859 -110.22 -62.31 12.26
N GLY A 860 -110.79 -61.28 11.63
CA GLY A 860 -112.00 -60.59 12.09
C GLY A 860 -113.26 -61.42 11.91
N GLY A 861 -113.54 -62.34 12.84
CA GLY A 861 -114.85 -62.96 13.00
C GLY A 861 -115.81 -62.04 13.75
N GLY A 862 -116.85 -61.54 13.08
CA GLY A 862 -117.91 -60.77 13.72
C GLY A 862 -118.95 -61.69 14.40
N GLY A 863 -119.12 -61.54 15.71
CA GLY A 863 -120.09 -62.30 16.51
C GLY A 863 -120.23 -61.68 17.91
N GLY A 864 -121.47 -61.52 18.38
CA GLY A 864 -121.79 -60.73 19.56
C GLY A 864 -121.94 -61.51 20.87
N LEU A 865 -122.05 -60.74 21.95
CA LEU A 865 -122.42 -61.12 23.33
C LEU A 865 -121.39 -61.93 24.15
N SER A 866 -121.59 -61.88 25.47
CA SER A 866 -120.59 -62.18 26.49
C SER A 866 -120.35 -63.68 26.69
N GLN A 867 -119.33 -64.22 26.04
CA GLN A 867 -118.74 -65.52 26.40
C GLN A 867 -117.56 -65.33 27.35
N THR A 868 -117.56 -66.07 28.46
CA THR A 868 -116.43 -66.25 29.35
C THR A 868 -115.61 -67.46 28.88
N TYR A 869 -114.43 -67.20 28.34
CA TYR A 869 -113.50 -68.26 27.94
C TYR A 869 -112.81 -68.85 29.17
N SER A 870 -112.61 -70.16 29.18
CA SER A 870 -111.83 -70.87 30.22
C SER A 870 -110.35 -70.90 29.87
N ALA A 871 -109.49 -71.14 30.87
CA ALA A 871 -108.05 -71.32 30.65
C ALA A 871 -107.79 -72.45 29.63
N GLY A 872 -106.95 -72.17 28.63
CA GLY A 872 -106.63 -73.09 27.54
C GLY A 872 -107.63 -73.14 26.37
N GLU A 873 -108.69 -72.34 26.39
CA GLU A 873 -109.62 -72.17 25.26
C GLU A 873 -109.04 -71.22 24.19
N ASN A 874 -109.50 -71.36 22.93
CA ASN A 874 -108.96 -70.62 21.78
C ASN A 874 -109.66 -69.27 21.59
N VAL A 875 -109.02 -68.19 22.04
CA VAL A 875 -109.56 -66.82 22.01
C VAL A 875 -109.18 -66.13 20.69
N PRO A 876 -110.13 -65.49 19.97
CA PRO A 876 -109.83 -64.78 18.74
C PRO A 876 -108.94 -63.55 18.96
N THR A 877 -108.05 -63.31 17.99
CA THR A 877 -106.91 -62.38 18.11
C THR A 877 -107.27 -60.91 18.32
N ASN A 878 -108.49 -60.52 17.98
CA ASN A 878 -109.05 -59.17 18.21
C ASN A 878 -109.59 -58.96 19.64
N ARG A 879 -109.60 -60.00 20.48
CA ARG A 879 -110.01 -59.94 21.89
C ARG A 879 -108.85 -59.95 22.88
N LEU A 880 -107.64 -60.31 22.44
CA LEU A 880 -106.45 -60.36 23.29
C LEU A 880 -106.12 -58.97 23.88
N ASP A 881 -105.55 -58.97 25.08
CA ASP A 881 -105.18 -57.73 25.80
C ASP A 881 -104.12 -56.93 25.03
N GLU A 882 -103.17 -57.64 24.43
CA GLU A 882 -102.15 -57.11 23.53
C GLU A 882 -102.01 -58.01 22.31
N LYS A 883 -101.64 -57.43 21.16
CA LYS A 883 -101.37 -58.20 19.94
C LYS A 883 -99.99 -58.86 20.06
N PRO A 884 -99.88 -60.20 19.88
CA PRO A 884 -98.58 -60.86 19.95
C PRO A 884 -97.65 -60.36 18.84
N ALA A 885 -96.45 -59.91 19.20
CA ALA A 885 -95.35 -59.70 18.28
C ALA A 885 -94.48 -60.96 18.21
N TRP A 886 -93.78 -61.17 17.10
CA TRP A 886 -93.01 -62.39 16.88
C TRP A 886 -91.52 -62.20 17.15
N VAL A 887 -90.95 -63.09 17.96
CA VAL A 887 -89.50 -63.28 18.06
C VAL A 887 -89.15 -64.46 17.16
N ALA A 888 -88.51 -64.20 16.03
CA ALA A 888 -88.37 -65.14 14.92
C ALA A 888 -86.98 -65.07 14.25
N PRO A 889 -86.35 -66.22 13.92
CA PRO A 889 -85.24 -66.27 12.98
C PRO A 889 -85.74 -66.14 11.52
N CYS A 890 -85.15 -65.24 10.73
CA CYS A 890 -85.60 -64.94 9.35
C CYS A 890 -85.25 -65.98 8.27
N ASN A 891 -84.82 -67.20 8.61
CA ASN A 891 -84.43 -68.22 7.63
C ASN A 891 -85.66 -68.90 6.99
N PHE A 892 -86.33 -68.20 6.07
CA PHE A 892 -87.22 -68.84 5.11
C PHE A 892 -86.44 -69.31 3.88
N PRO A 893 -86.82 -70.45 3.26
CA PRO A 893 -86.36 -70.78 1.92
C PRO A 893 -86.93 -69.79 0.89
N ASP A 894 -86.35 -69.78 -0.31
CA ASP A 894 -86.77 -68.91 -1.43
C ASP A 894 -88.19 -69.24 -1.91
N ASN A 895 -89.19 -68.64 -1.26
CA ASN A 895 -90.60 -68.82 -1.58
C ASN A 895 -90.95 -68.06 -2.86
N LYS A 896 -91.45 -68.77 -3.87
CA LYS A 896 -91.84 -68.19 -5.18
C LYS A 896 -93.31 -67.76 -5.22
N GLY A 897 -94.13 -68.27 -4.31
CA GLY A 897 -95.54 -67.93 -4.15
C GLY A 897 -95.92 -67.30 -2.81
N LEU A 898 -97.16 -66.81 -2.74
CA LEU A 898 -97.80 -66.35 -1.50
C LEU A 898 -98.18 -67.57 -0.64
N VAL A 899 -97.60 -67.68 0.56
CA VAL A 899 -97.94 -68.75 1.52
C VAL A 899 -98.87 -68.18 2.60
N MET A 900 -100.15 -68.57 2.57
CA MET A 900 -101.15 -68.16 3.58
C MET A 900 -101.41 -69.28 4.57
N MET A 901 -101.27 -69.00 5.86
CA MET A 901 -101.22 -70.01 6.93
C MET A 901 -102.05 -69.57 8.13
N SER A 902 -102.62 -70.53 8.86
CA SER A 902 -103.18 -70.30 10.21
C SER A 902 -102.27 -70.95 11.24
N VAL A 903 -101.89 -70.16 12.24
CA VAL A 903 -100.89 -70.54 13.25
C VAL A 903 -101.56 -70.47 14.62
N THR A 904 -101.58 -71.58 15.34
CA THR A 904 -102.13 -71.66 16.71
C THR A 904 -100.99 -71.55 17.71
N ILE A 905 -101.16 -70.66 18.67
CA ILE A 905 -100.20 -70.30 19.71
C ILE A 905 -100.75 -70.77 21.06
N ASP A 906 -99.90 -71.33 21.90
CA ASP A 906 -100.23 -71.71 23.28
C ASP A 906 -100.16 -70.53 24.27
N GLU A 907 -100.60 -70.82 25.50
CA GLU A 907 -100.57 -69.93 26.67
C GLU A 907 -99.17 -69.39 27.04
N SER A 908 -98.10 -70.07 26.59
CA SER A 908 -96.70 -69.71 26.80
C SER A 908 -96.09 -68.96 25.60
N GLY A 909 -96.88 -68.68 24.57
CA GLY A 909 -96.46 -68.01 23.34
C GLY A 909 -95.81 -68.93 22.30
N ASN A 910 -95.75 -70.24 22.50
CA ASN A 910 -95.13 -71.16 21.53
C ASN A 910 -96.13 -71.52 20.42
N VAL A 911 -95.64 -71.71 19.19
CA VAL A 911 -96.46 -72.24 18.09
C VAL A 911 -96.67 -73.75 18.27
N ILE A 912 -97.94 -74.16 18.38
CA ILE A 912 -98.34 -75.57 18.60
C ILE A 912 -99.03 -76.22 17.40
N ASP A 913 -99.56 -75.42 16.46
CA ASP A 913 -100.14 -75.92 15.22
C ASP A 913 -99.94 -74.90 14.09
N VAL A 914 -99.75 -75.39 12.87
CA VAL A 914 -99.61 -74.58 11.64
C VAL A 914 -100.33 -75.31 10.52
N ARG A 915 -101.34 -74.67 9.92
CA ARG A 915 -102.15 -75.25 8.84
C ARG A 915 -102.14 -74.36 7.59
N PRO A 916 -102.24 -74.95 6.38
CA PRO A 916 -102.36 -74.17 5.15
C PRO A 916 -103.75 -73.54 5.07
N ARG A 917 -103.83 -72.26 4.69
CA ARG A 917 -105.08 -71.61 4.27
C ARG A 917 -105.27 -71.64 2.75
N SER A 918 -104.23 -71.99 2.00
CA SER A 918 -104.23 -72.20 0.55
C SER A 918 -103.24 -73.31 0.20
N PRO A 919 -103.46 -74.10 -0.88
CA PRO A 919 -102.43 -74.96 -1.43
C PRO A 919 -101.22 -74.11 -1.85
N SER A 920 -100.04 -74.42 -1.33
CA SER A 920 -98.75 -73.89 -1.75
C SER A 920 -97.71 -75.01 -1.60
N PRO A 921 -96.89 -75.30 -2.62
CA PRO A 921 -95.84 -76.31 -2.52
C PRO A 921 -94.76 -75.91 -1.50
N GLU A 922 -94.63 -74.63 -1.15
CA GLU A 922 -93.71 -74.11 -0.14
C GLU A 922 -94.24 -74.23 1.31
N PHE A 923 -95.50 -74.67 1.50
CA PHE A 923 -96.15 -74.69 2.81
C PHE A 923 -95.36 -75.42 3.90
N GLU A 924 -94.91 -76.67 3.67
CA GLU A 924 -94.23 -77.45 4.71
C GLU A 924 -92.90 -76.83 5.14
N ALA A 925 -92.18 -76.22 4.19
CA ALA A 925 -90.91 -75.57 4.47
C ALA A 925 -91.12 -74.27 5.27
N ALA A 926 -92.14 -73.48 4.93
CA ALA A 926 -92.57 -72.35 5.74
C ALA A 926 -93.10 -72.76 7.13
N ALA A 927 -93.82 -73.88 7.22
CA ALA A 927 -94.39 -74.39 8.47
C ALA A 927 -93.31 -74.87 9.43
N ALA A 928 -92.26 -75.54 8.93
CA ALA A 928 -91.11 -75.92 9.72
C ALA A 928 -90.43 -74.71 10.39
N VAL A 929 -90.30 -73.59 9.67
CA VAL A 929 -89.74 -72.34 10.20
C VAL A 929 -90.67 -71.69 11.22
N ILE A 930 -91.97 -71.53 10.91
CA ILE A 930 -92.94 -70.91 11.82
C ILE A 930 -93.12 -71.71 13.12
N ARG A 931 -93.00 -73.04 13.10
CA ARG A 931 -93.04 -73.88 14.33
C ARG A 931 -91.92 -73.53 15.32
N THR A 932 -90.85 -72.85 14.90
CA THR A 932 -89.78 -72.37 15.81
C THR A 932 -90.06 -71.00 16.43
N TRP A 933 -91.14 -70.31 16.02
CA TRP A 933 -91.44 -68.95 16.46
C TRP A 933 -92.02 -68.91 17.87
N LYS A 934 -91.76 -67.80 18.55
CA LYS A 934 -92.38 -67.48 19.83
C LYS A 934 -93.02 -66.10 19.81
N ALA A 935 -94.28 -66.04 20.25
CA ALA A 935 -95.02 -64.82 20.50
C ALA A 935 -94.53 -64.15 21.80
N SER A 936 -94.27 -62.86 21.73
CA SER A 936 -93.91 -62.01 22.86
C SER A 936 -94.65 -60.67 22.75
N PRO A 937 -95.46 -60.25 23.75
CA PRO A 937 -95.83 -61.04 24.93
C PRO A 937 -96.66 -62.29 24.56
N PRO A 938 -96.71 -63.32 25.43
CA PRO A 938 -97.59 -64.46 25.24
C PRO A 938 -99.07 -64.02 25.26
N PRO A 939 -99.95 -64.68 24.49
CA PRO A 939 -101.35 -64.29 24.34
C PRO A 939 -102.11 -64.32 25.69
N LYS A 940 -102.72 -63.18 26.03
CA LYS A 940 -103.55 -63.02 27.23
C LYS A 940 -104.91 -62.44 26.91
N PHE A 941 -105.90 -62.80 27.73
CA PHE A 941 -107.22 -62.19 27.76
C PHE A 941 -107.62 -61.92 29.21
N ARG A 942 -107.92 -60.65 29.53
CA ARG A 942 -108.18 -60.15 30.88
C ARG A 942 -107.08 -60.56 31.89
N GLY A 943 -105.83 -60.55 31.45
CA GLY A 943 -104.65 -60.90 32.23
C GLY A 943 -104.38 -62.41 32.37
N GLN A 944 -105.32 -63.29 31.99
CA GLN A 944 -105.09 -64.73 31.99
C GLN A 944 -104.46 -65.19 30.67
N PRO A 945 -103.52 -66.16 30.67
CA PRO A 945 -102.97 -66.71 29.45
C PRO A 945 -104.03 -67.57 28.72
N VAL A 946 -104.06 -67.48 27.40
CA VAL A 946 -105.06 -68.16 26.55
C VAL A 946 -104.41 -68.70 25.28
N LYS A 947 -105.05 -69.66 24.61
CA LYS A 947 -104.61 -70.08 23.28
C LYS A 947 -105.20 -69.12 22.24
N THR A 948 -104.54 -68.94 21.10
CA THR A 948 -105.08 -68.11 20.02
C THR A 948 -104.66 -68.63 18.65
N THR A 949 -105.43 -68.33 17.61
CA THR A 949 -105.06 -68.63 16.21
C THR A 949 -104.98 -67.35 15.38
N VAL A 950 -103.79 -67.06 14.86
CA VAL A 950 -103.47 -65.92 13.99
C VAL A 950 -103.36 -66.37 12.53
N SER A 951 -103.57 -65.47 11.57
CA SER A 951 -103.21 -65.72 10.17
C SER A 951 -101.89 -65.06 9.83
N VAL A 952 -101.04 -65.81 9.12
CA VAL A 952 -99.70 -65.38 8.70
C VAL A 952 -99.61 -65.57 7.18
N ASP A 953 -99.39 -64.47 6.47
CA ASP A 953 -99.19 -64.44 5.03
C ASP A 953 -97.72 -64.11 4.73
N ILE A 954 -96.98 -65.05 4.17
CA ILE A 954 -95.60 -64.83 3.70
C ILE A 954 -95.65 -64.47 2.22
N ARG A 955 -95.19 -63.26 1.88
CA ARG A 955 -95.07 -62.80 0.49
C ARG A 955 -93.65 -63.01 -0.01
N PRO A 956 -93.45 -63.33 -1.31
CA PRO A 956 -92.13 -63.24 -1.91
C PRO A 956 -91.57 -61.82 -1.76
N PRO A 957 -90.23 -61.63 -1.69
CA PRO A 957 -89.62 -60.32 -1.77
C PRO A 957 -89.99 -59.66 -3.12
N ALA A 958 -90.19 -58.34 -3.09
CA ALA A 958 -90.57 -57.53 -4.25
C ALA A 958 -89.34 -57.05 -5.05
#